data_AF-A0A6B8QP45-F1
#
_entry.id   AF-A0A6B8QP45-F1
#
_cell.length_a   1.000
_cell.length_b   1.000
_cell.length_c   1.000
_cell.angle_alpha   90.00
_cell.angle_beta   90.00
_cell.angle_gamma   90.00
#
_symmetry.space_group_name_H-M   'P 1'
#
loop_
_entity.id
_entity.type
_entity.pdbx_description
1 polymer ?
#
loop_
_entity_poly.entity_id
_entity_poly.type
_entity_poly.pdbx_seq_one_letter_code
_entity_poly.pdbx_strand_id
1 'polypeptide(L)'
;MAITEQQKTNLLGVTSFMFNFAPDQASFDRFEAIIDADPSFYALGTDLARTEAYTSQFSEGATRAEKIDVILGRLGLEEGSAGYTRGSDFINQRLDDGIPEGQVLMEIGEKLLQETPPEGLEGAAAVLRNKIAVSEAYLESGVEGYSSDTLPTLLANVTADQQSVDDAIEAIEAEAGEGPDVPSNTININFDSSAENEGNFEVNADGELVPQVGGTDNVQTVANVGKVEWDAAGRPVTNSADYTFNLSNQLGEEETYQGLFLSPLLTSESRNTNSQLFIELLDIRAAGTAEPLGNLPIDGIRFNVDGEATVLRSDAIFEAKTYPELLSAIREAIADDSDLAGFTAEIGSSFTATDGGQPIPGAVGSTIILTDAQGREISGGSFTYSDQETGGFTLYGDLSTEAPESVRDLISTNLDLDNVGYGSQGATINLAGQSNSNKGVEEFNVDAENGVWLSQLTSRDTDNNGQYRQHLKEINLTGSGFFNVGQQAATGEGVRGVAELLNAWSDNANNSVELANLDSITGLVDVEKFNGLDFDGDVKLNSYITEDVIARDLDAQDDEANPADDNVNYNYQTAGGDDQISLVVQEDVLQREDALLNINAGNGDNVVETVIVDADGAPASIVNQQLNQDFGQEQVTISTGTGEDVVRTWGAGDATISTGAGNDVIYADNSGLISLEDGSTPLVTGATDINGNAIEQVTRWEFNSTANGALPTGVSNSAVDLSNGANGVAQTFNAFKLQVQVSFKGFESVWVDVPHSETQTTALQVNQAIKDAVNNDAVLQNLIEANDGNGNILDIVSLIDEQQGLGNLDDLSIDFRGPLAAGANNPTGRPQLTADESNPTAQLGAIQDIYNTDDIGTAGSTVGEVDGVASSVESDNVINAGTGNDVIVLGTGEFSNDTVKIDGVFDRDSIVNFESGDATNTGYDILDFTSLLGGASNFAGGVVDNRGIEIDTYAGADYARDGVNWVNLNAADVAARFEDQASTTVATDSVLLVQDGGATGQYKAFHLSSSANSDDFDVNLLGILDFGETQTFDAANFA
;
A
#
# COMPACT_ATOMS: atom_id res chain seq x y z
N MET A 1 10.89 -20.07 -48.39
CA MET A 1 11.97 -20.25 -47.39
C MET A 1 12.08 -18.93 -46.68
N ALA A 2 11.77 -18.89 -45.38
CA ALA A 2 11.79 -17.63 -44.64
C ALA A 2 13.20 -17.02 -44.61
N ILE A 3 13.29 -15.72 -44.90
CA ILE A 3 14.50 -14.91 -44.70
C ILE A 3 14.84 -14.95 -43.21
N THR A 4 16.10 -15.28 -42.86
CA THR A 4 16.54 -15.28 -41.46
C THR A 4 16.64 -13.86 -40.89
N GLU A 5 16.52 -13.68 -39.58
CA GLU A 5 16.68 -12.37 -38.92
C GLU A 5 18.02 -11.69 -39.28
N GLN A 6 19.11 -12.45 -39.29
CA GLN A 6 20.42 -11.93 -39.74
C GLN A 6 20.40 -11.42 -41.19
N GLN A 7 19.64 -12.06 -42.08
CA GLN A 7 19.49 -11.62 -43.47
C GLN A 7 18.59 -10.38 -43.57
N LYS A 8 17.59 -10.23 -42.69
CA LYS A 8 16.77 -9.00 -42.60
C LYS A 8 17.63 -7.82 -42.13
N THR A 9 18.43 -7.99 -41.08
CA THR A 9 19.37 -6.95 -40.60
C THR A 9 20.39 -6.58 -41.67
N ASN A 10 20.95 -7.55 -42.40
CA ASN A 10 21.88 -7.28 -43.50
C ASN A 10 21.21 -6.50 -44.64
N LEU A 11 19.95 -6.83 -44.96
CA LEU A 11 19.18 -6.16 -45.99
C LEU A 11 18.84 -4.72 -45.58
N LEU A 12 18.38 -4.53 -44.34
CA LEU A 12 18.14 -3.22 -43.74
C LEU A 12 19.41 -2.36 -43.70
N GLY A 13 20.56 -2.96 -43.38
CA GLY A 13 21.86 -2.31 -43.48
C GLY A 13 22.14 -1.83 -44.91
N VAL A 14 22.06 -2.72 -45.89
CA VAL A 14 22.34 -2.37 -47.30
C VAL A 14 21.36 -1.31 -47.84
N THR A 15 20.08 -1.38 -47.51
CA THR A 15 19.09 -0.40 -47.94
C THR A 15 19.28 0.95 -47.25
N SER A 16 19.60 0.98 -45.95
CA SER A 16 19.82 2.22 -45.20
C SER A 16 21.10 2.94 -45.63
N PHE A 17 22.20 2.23 -45.91
CA PHE A 17 23.45 2.91 -46.31
C PHE A 17 23.53 3.22 -47.81
N MET A 18 23.07 2.32 -48.69
CA MET A 18 23.13 2.57 -50.13
C MET A 18 21.95 3.36 -50.65
N PHE A 19 20.74 3.09 -50.18
CA PHE A 19 19.53 3.67 -50.74
C PHE A 19 18.89 4.72 -49.83
N ASN A 20 19.44 4.92 -48.62
CA ASN A 20 18.83 5.70 -47.55
C ASN A 20 17.34 5.35 -47.37
N PHE A 21 17.05 4.05 -47.31
CA PHE A 21 15.69 3.52 -47.28
C PHE A 21 15.55 2.41 -46.23
N ALA A 22 14.41 2.40 -45.54
CA ALA A 22 14.01 1.37 -44.59
C ALA A 22 12.88 0.51 -45.19
N PRO A 23 13.10 -0.79 -45.47
CA PRO A 23 12.07 -1.68 -46.00
C PRO A 23 10.97 -1.99 -44.98
N ASP A 24 9.73 -1.67 -45.33
CA ASP A 24 8.52 -2.07 -44.61
C ASP A 24 8.22 -3.58 -44.75
N GLN A 25 7.23 -4.07 -44.01
CA GLN A 25 6.83 -5.49 -44.04
C GLN A 25 6.46 -5.95 -45.46
N ALA A 26 5.75 -5.12 -46.24
CA ALA A 26 5.40 -5.43 -47.63
C ALA A 26 6.64 -5.53 -48.55
N SER A 27 7.71 -4.79 -48.26
CA SER A 27 8.98 -4.90 -48.97
C SER A 27 9.71 -6.19 -48.61
N PHE A 28 9.71 -6.57 -47.33
CA PHE A 28 10.26 -7.86 -46.90
C PHE A 28 9.52 -9.05 -47.53
N ASP A 29 8.19 -9.02 -47.60
CA ASP A 29 7.39 -10.05 -48.27
C ASP A 29 7.74 -10.17 -49.77
N ARG A 30 8.00 -9.03 -50.44
CA ARG A 30 8.46 -9.01 -51.84
C ARG A 30 9.86 -9.60 -51.99
N PHE A 31 10.77 -9.31 -51.07
CA PHE A 31 12.12 -9.88 -51.10
C PHE A 31 12.11 -11.39 -50.84
N GLU A 32 11.23 -11.86 -49.95
CA GLU A 32 11.02 -13.28 -49.69
C GLU A 32 10.51 -14.01 -50.94
N ALA A 33 9.55 -13.41 -51.66
CA ALA A 33 9.05 -13.94 -52.92
C ALA A 33 10.14 -14.03 -54.02
N ILE A 34 11.13 -13.12 -54.04
CA ILE A 34 12.25 -13.16 -54.99
C ILE A 34 13.24 -14.28 -54.62
N ILE A 35 13.54 -14.44 -53.32
CA ILE A 35 14.41 -15.52 -52.83
C ILE A 35 13.77 -16.90 -53.06
N ASP A 36 12.44 -17.00 -52.97
CA ASP A 36 11.72 -18.22 -53.32
C ASP A 36 11.79 -18.57 -54.82
N ALA A 37 11.96 -17.57 -55.68
CA ALA A 37 12.13 -17.76 -57.12
C ALA A 37 13.58 -18.10 -57.52
N ASP A 38 14.58 -17.57 -56.82
CA ASP A 38 16.01 -17.91 -56.94
C ASP A 38 16.68 -17.94 -55.55
N PRO A 39 17.01 -19.12 -55.00
CA PRO A 39 17.34 -19.33 -53.57
C PRO A 39 18.72 -18.81 -53.14
N SER A 40 19.17 -17.67 -53.66
CA SER A 40 20.42 -17.01 -53.30
C SER A 40 20.18 -15.59 -52.78
N PHE A 41 20.51 -15.36 -51.51
CA PHE A 41 20.49 -14.03 -50.90
C PHE A 41 21.38 -13.01 -51.66
N TYR A 42 22.49 -13.45 -52.25
CA TYR A 42 23.36 -12.60 -53.07
C TYR A 42 22.80 -12.29 -54.47
N ALA A 43 21.88 -13.13 -54.99
CA ALA A 43 21.16 -12.83 -56.23
C ALA A 43 20.22 -11.63 -56.06
N LEU A 44 19.58 -11.50 -54.88
CA LEU A 44 18.77 -10.34 -54.52
C LEU A 44 19.59 -9.03 -54.60
N GLY A 45 20.81 -9.02 -54.06
CA GLY A 45 21.72 -7.87 -54.18
C GLY A 45 22.05 -7.53 -55.63
N THR A 46 22.28 -8.54 -56.47
CA THR A 46 22.53 -8.35 -57.91
C THR A 46 21.32 -7.74 -58.64
N ASP A 47 20.11 -8.09 -58.25
CA ASP A 47 18.89 -7.51 -58.82
C ASP A 47 18.61 -6.10 -58.29
N LEU A 48 18.86 -5.83 -57.01
CA LEU A 48 18.84 -4.46 -56.46
C LEU A 48 19.80 -3.54 -57.22
N ALA A 49 21.00 -4.03 -57.56
CA ALA A 49 21.98 -3.28 -58.35
C ALA A 49 21.58 -3.05 -59.82
N ARG A 50 20.48 -3.64 -60.30
CA ARG A 50 19.91 -3.38 -61.64
C ARG A 50 18.75 -2.39 -61.60
N THR A 51 18.27 -2.05 -60.41
CA THR A 51 17.15 -1.10 -60.26
C THR A 51 17.57 0.30 -60.67
N GLU A 52 16.59 1.08 -61.14
CA GLU A 52 16.79 2.49 -61.46
C GLU A 52 17.31 3.26 -60.23
N ALA A 53 16.80 2.94 -59.04
CA ALA A 53 17.22 3.52 -57.76
C ALA A 53 18.70 3.31 -57.41
N TYR A 54 19.32 2.22 -57.87
CA TYR A 54 20.76 2.00 -57.72
C TYR A 54 21.54 2.75 -58.80
N THR A 55 21.13 2.61 -60.06
CA THR A 55 21.87 3.17 -61.20
C THR A 55 21.85 4.70 -61.24
N SER A 56 20.80 5.34 -60.71
CA SER A 56 20.65 6.80 -60.65
C SER A 56 21.60 7.48 -59.66
N GLN A 57 22.20 6.73 -58.73
CA GLN A 57 23.14 7.27 -57.75
C GLN A 57 24.51 7.60 -58.35
N PHE A 58 24.78 7.08 -59.55
CA PHE A 58 26.05 7.28 -60.24
C PHE A 58 25.82 8.14 -61.47
N SER A 59 26.73 9.07 -61.74
CA SER A 59 26.71 9.85 -62.98
C SER A 59 26.80 8.92 -64.20
N GLU A 60 26.11 9.26 -65.29
CA GLU A 60 26.11 8.45 -66.52
C GLU A 60 27.55 8.25 -67.02
N GLY A 61 28.01 6.99 -67.05
CA GLY A 61 29.39 6.63 -67.40
C GLY A 61 30.41 6.70 -66.27
N ALA A 62 29.98 6.77 -65.01
CA ALA A 62 30.86 6.77 -63.83
C ALA A 62 31.88 5.63 -63.90
N THR A 63 33.15 6.00 -63.69
CA THR A 63 34.26 5.07 -63.56
C THR A 63 34.13 4.26 -62.28
N ARG A 64 34.80 3.11 -62.24
CA ARG A 64 34.86 2.26 -61.04
C ARG A 64 35.33 3.01 -59.80
N ALA A 65 36.30 3.90 -59.94
CA ALA A 65 36.82 4.69 -58.83
C ALA A 65 35.75 5.66 -58.29
N GLU A 66 35.01 6.34 -59.17
CA GLU A 66 33.91 7.22 -58.78
C GLU A 66 32.77 6.46 -58.10
N LYS A 67 32.47 5.23 -58.51
CA LYS A 67 31.49 4.38 -57.82
C LYS A 67 31.95 3.98 -56.42
N ILE A 68 33.22 3.58 -56.26
CA ILE A 68 33.80 3.22 -54.96
C ILE A 68 33.76 4.42 -54.02
N ASP A 69 34.05 5.61 -54.53
CA ASP A 69 34.01 6.84 -53.75
C ASP A 69 32.62 7.12 -53.16
N VAL A 70 31.57 6.98 -53.98
CA VAL A 70 30.17 7.11 -53.53
C VAL A 70 29.82 6.07 -52.46
N ILE A 71 30.23 4.81 -52.64
CA ILE A 71 29.92 3.71 -51.70
C ILE A 71 30.61 3.93 -50.36
N LEU A 72 31.91 4.23 -50.37
CA LEU A 72 32.69 4.39 -49.14
C LEU A 72 32.39 5.72 -48.44
N GLY A 73 32.10 6.79 -49.19
CA GLY A 73 31.71 8.08 -48.64
C GLY A 73 30.41 8.00 -47.83
N ARG A 74 29.44 7.19 -48.24
CA ARG A 74 28.19 6.94 -47.49
C ARG A 74 28.39 6.22 -46.16
N LEU A 75 29.54 5.57 -45.98
CA LEU A 75 29.97 4.93 -44.73
C LEU A 75 30.91 5.84 -43.91
N GLY A 76 31.01 7.12 -44.26
CA GLY A 76 31.83 8.10 -43.54
C GLY A 76 33.35 7.94 -43.77
N LEU A 77 33.77 7.23 -44.82
CA LEU A 77 35.18 7.04 -45.13
C LEU A 77 35.69 8.09 -46.10
N GLU A 78 36.62 8.93 -45.64
CA GLU A 78 37.25 9.96 -46.47
C GLU A 78 38.37 9.38 -47.35
N GLU A 79 38.45 9.89 -48.60
CA GLU A 79 39.50 9.54 -49.56
C GLU A 79 40.90 9.81 -48.96
N GLY A 80 41.74 8.78 -48.94
CA GLY A 80 43.10 8.84 -48.37
C GLY A 80 43.22 8.37 -46.92
N SER A 81 42.10 8.06 -46.24
CA SER A 81 42.12 7.36 -44.96
C SER A 81 42.57 5.89 -45.10
N ALA A 82 43.06 5.31 -44.01
CA ALA A 82 43.43 3.88 -43.98
C ALA A 82 42.22 2.98 -44.21
N GLY A 83 41.05 3.36 -43.68
CA GLY A 83 39.78 2.67 -43.89
C GLY A 83 39.31 2.73 -45.34
N TYR A 84 39.37 3.90 -45.98
CA TYR A 84 39.05 4.06 -47.41
C TYR A 84 39.94 3.20 -48.31
N THR A 85 41.25 3.17 -48.03
CA THR A 85 42.19 2.32 -48.79
C THR A 85 41.84 0.85 -48.66
N ARG A 86 41.56 0.37 -47.44
CA ARG A 86 41.14 -1.02 -47.18
C ARG A 86 39.82 -1.35 -47.86
N GLY A 87 38.81 -0.48 -47.77
CA GLY A 87 37.52 -0.66 -48.42
C GLY A 87 37.63 -0.67 -49.95
N SER A 88 38.44 0.23 -50.51
CA SER A 88 38.69 0.30 -51.95
C SER A 88 39.44 -0.93 -52.45
N ASP A 89 40.46 -1.40 -51.73
CA ASP A 89 41.19 -2.63 -52.05
C ASP A 89 40.25 -3.84 -52.04
N PHE A 90 39.36 -3.93 -51.03
CA PHE A 90 38.35 -4.99 -50.96
C PHE A 90 37.40 -4.96 -52.16
N ILE A 91 36.75 -3.83 -52.44
CA ILE A 91 35.81 -3.72 -53.57
C ILE A 91 36.53 -3.99 -54.90
N ASN A 92 37.74 -3.46 -55.08
CA ASN A 92 38.53 -3.71 -56.28
C ASN A 92 38.87 -5.20 -56.42
N GLN A 93 39.31 -5.87 -55.37
CA GLN A 93 39.59 -7.29 -55.42
C GLN A 93 38.36 -8.12 -55.83
N ARG A 94 37.20 -7.89 -55.20
CA ARG A 94 35.97 -8.67 -55.48
C ARG A 94 35.48 -8.47 -56.91
N LEU A 95 35.51 -7.24 -57.41
CA LEU A 95 35.11 -6.94 -58.79
C LEU A 95 36.12 -7.51 -59.81
N ASP A 96 37.42 -7.55 -59.51
CA ASP A 96 38.44 -8.19 -60.37
C ASP A 96 38.26 -9.72 -60.40
N ASP A 97 37.75 -10.31 -59.31
CA ASP A 97 37.35 -11.72 -59.22
C ASP A 97 36.04 -12.01 -59.99
N GLY A 98 35.42 -11.01 -60.62
CA GLY A 98 34.21 -11.16 -61.42
C GLY A 98 32.91 -11.23 -60.61
N ILE A 99 32.95 -10.84 -59.33
CA ILE A 99 31.75 -10.79 -58.47
C ILE A 99 30.88 -9.58 -58.88
N PRO A 100 29.56 -9.75 -59.05
CA PRO A 100 28.68 -8.63 -59.39
C PRO A 100 28.65 -7.54 -58.31
N GLU A 101 28.55 -6.28 -58.71
CA GLU A 101 28.53 -5.11 -57.79
C GLU A 101 27.52 -5.27 -56.65
N GLY A 102 26.30 -5.73 -56.96
CA GLY A 102 25.25 -5.93 -55.96
C GLY A 102 25.58 -7.00 -54.90
N GLN A 103 26.31 -8.05 -55.26
CA GLN A 103 26.81 -9.02 -54.28
C GLN A 103 27.90 -8.40 -53.40
N VAL A 104 28.77 -7.57 -53.97
CA VAL A 104 29.82 -6.89 -53.19
C VAL A 104 29.21 -5.99 -52.11
N LEU A 105 28.09 -5.32 -52.37
CA LEU A 105 27.39 -4.49 -51.38
C LEU A 105 26.84 -5.29 -50.21
N MET A 106 26.25 -6.46 -50.49
CA MET A 106 25.79 -7.38 -49.44
C MET A 106 26.96 -7.87 -48.58
N GLU A 107 28.10 -8.19 -49.20
CA GLU A 107 29.30 -8.62 -48.47
C GLU A 107 29.92 -7.48 -47.62
N ILE A 108 29.74 -6.21 -48.00
CA ILE A 108 30.17 -5.06 -47.19
C ILE A 108 29.32 -4.99 -45.91
N GLY A 109 27.99 -5.06 -46.03
CA GLY A 109 27.08 -5.08 -44.88
C GLY A 109 27.40 -6.22 -43.92
N GLU A 110 27.52 -7.45 -44.45
CA GLU A 110 27.87 -8.64 -43.67
C GLU A 110 29.21 -8.54 -42.94
N LYS A 111 30.20 -7.82 -43.48
CA LYS A 111 31.52 -7.65 -42.85
C LYS A 111 31.52 -6.58 -41.77
N LEU A 112 30.78 -5.50 -41.98
CA LEU A 112 30.73 -4.39 -41.02
C LEU A 112 29.81 -4.68 -39.83
N LEU A 113 28.80 -5.55 -40.01
CA LEU A 113 27.84 -5.94 -38.96
C LEU A 113 28.29 -7.14 -38.11
N GLN A 114 29.53 -7.60 -38.25
CA GLN A 114 30.08 -8.65 -37.37
C GLN A 114 30.32 -8.09 -35.97
N GLU A 115 30.22 -8.95 -34.95
CA GLU A 115 30.51 -8.60 -33.54
C GLU A 115 31.85 -7.87 -33.38
N THR A 116 32.85 -8.24 -34.18
CA THR A 116 34.12 -7.53 -34.30
C THR A 116 34.31 -7.08 -35.75
N PRO A 117 34.12 -5.79 -36.09
CA PRO A 117 34.31 -5.31 -37.44
C PRO A 117 35.80 -5.38 -37.84
N PRO A 118 36.12 -5.35 -39.14
CA PRO A 118 37.50 -5.34 -39.60
C PRO A 118 38.28 -4.16 -39.00
N GLU A 119 39.50 -4.42 -38.55
CA GLU A 119 40.39 -3.41 -37.95
C GLU A 119 40.47 -2.16 -38.85
N GLY A 120 40.37 -0.97 -38.27
CA GLY A 120 40.42 0.31 -39.00
C GLY A 120 39.15 0.67 -39.78
N LEU A 121 38.08 -0.12 -39.66
CA LEU A 121 36.73 0.17 -40.19
C LEU A 121 35.68 0.28 -39.08
N GLU A 122 36.10 0.42 -37.82
CA GLU A 122 35.20 0.53 -36.66
C GLU A 122 34.26 1.74 -36.79
N GLY A 123 34.77 2.87 -37.30
CA GLY A 123 33.96 4.05 -37.56
C GLY A 123 32.92 3.83 -38.66
N ALA A 124 33.27 3.12 -39.74
CA ALA A 124 32.33 2.78 -40.80
C ALA A 124 31.26 1.77 -40.33
N ALA A 125 31.65 0.83 -39.46
CA ALA A 125 30.72 -0.09 -38.81
C ALA A 125 29.78 0.64 -37.84
N ALA A 126 30.27 1.64 -37.10
CA ALA A 126 29.45 2.50 -36.26
C ALA A 126 28.44 3.30 -37.08
N VAL A 127 28.86 3.97 -38.16
CA VAL A 127 27.95 4.68 -39.09
C VAL A 127 26.85 3.74 -39.62
N LEU A 128 27.22 2.52 -40.02
CA LEU A 128 26.24 1.55 -40.53
C LEU A 128 25.23 1.11 -39.46
N ARG A 129 25.69 0.80 -38.24
CA ARG A 129 24.80 0.45 -37.12
C ARG A 129 23.89 1.61 -36.73
N ASN A 130 24.42 2.83 -36.70
CA ASN A 130 23.66 4.03 -36.41
C ASN A 130 22.56 4.27 -37.46
N LYS A 131 22.86 4.06 -38.75
CA LYS A 131 21.86 4.13 -39.82
C LYS A 131 20.79 3.04 -39.71
N ILE A 132 21.16 1.84 -39.26
CA ILE A 132 20.21 0.76 -38.97
C ILE A 132 19.31 1.16 -37.81
N ALA A 133 19.87 1.63 -36.70
CA ALA A 133 19.10 2.06 -35.53
C ALA A 133 18.09 3.18 -35.88
N VAL A 134 18.50 4.20 -36.65
CA VAL A 134 17.59 5.25 -37.14
C VAL A 134 16.52 4.68 -38.08
N SER A 135 16.86 3.68 -38.90
CA SER A 135 15.88 3.01 -39.78
C SER A 135 14.91 2.11 -39.02
N GLU A 136 15.34 1.49 -37.92
CA GLU A 136 14.51 0.69 -37.02
C GLU A 136 13.56 1.58 -36.23
N ALA A 137 14.08 2.66 -35.62
CA ALA A 137 13.27 3.68 -34.96
C ALA A 137 12.21 4.27 -35.90
N TYR A 138 12.55 4.48 -37.19
CA TYR A 138 11.60 4.91 -38.21
C TYR A 138 10.53 3.85 -38.55
N LEU A 139 10.88 2.56 -38.56
CA LEU A 139 9.90 1.49 -38.81
C LEU A 139 9.00 1.26 -37.60
N GLU A 140 9.52 1.49 -36.39
CA GLU A 140 8.81 1.37 -35.12
C GLU A 140 7.89 2.58 -34.85
N SER A 141 8.24 3.76 -35.36
CA SER A 141 7.41 4.97 -35.19
C SER A 141 6.06 4.93 -35.91
N GLY A 142 5.77 3.93 -36.75
CA GLY A 142 4.43 3.69 -37.32
C GLY A 142 3.89 4.74 -38.30
N VAL A 143 4.66 5.77 -38.64
CA VAL A 143 4.15 6.92 -39.40
C VAL A 143 3.89 6.57 -40.88
N GLU A 144 2.62 6.54 -41.30
CA GLU A 144 2.24 6.25 -42.70
C GLU A 144 2.61 7.41 -43.63
N GLY A 145 3.45 7.14 -44.63
CA GLY A 145 3.62 8.06 -45.76
C GLY A 145 4.73 9.11 -45.63
N TYR A 146 5.71 8.92 -44.74
CA TYR A 146 6.98 9.67 -44.83
C TYR A 146 7.72 9.28 -46.09
N SER A 147 7.39 10.09 -47.10
CA SER A 147 7.76 9.96 -48.49
C SER A 147 9.26 9.79 -48.68
N SER A 148 9.61 9.32 -49.87
CA SER A 148 10.92 9.26 -50.53
C SER A 148 11.85 10.49 -50.42
N ASP A 149 11.54 11.48 -49.59
CA ASP A 149 12.14 12.81 -49.54
C ASP A 149 12.78 13.13 -48.14
N THR A 150 12.24 12.62 -47.02
CA THR A 150 12.69 12.96 -45.65
C THR A 150 13.69 11.96 -45.06
N LEU A 151 13.35 10.66 -45.03
CA LEU A 151 14.24 9.59 -44.55
C LEU A 151 15.61 9.59 -45.27
N PRO A 152 15.68 9.88 -46.60
CA PRO A 152 16.96 10.04 -47.27
C PRO A 152 17.85 11.15 -46.72
N THR A 153 17.25 12.21 -46.18
CA THR A 153 17.95 13.36 -45.59
C THR A 153 18.42 13.03 -44.17
N LEU A 154 17.57 12.40 -43.35
CA LEU A 154 17.92 11.95 -42.00
C LEU A 154 19.09 10.98 -42.04
N LEU A 155 18.97 9.90 -42.82
CA LEU A 155 20.03 8.91 -42.96
C LEU A 155 21.30 9.52 -43.56
N ALA A 156 21.23 10.54 -44.43
CA ALA A 156 22.42 11.19 -44.96
C ALA A 156 23.25 11.94 -43.89
N ASN A 157 22.62 12.39 -42.80
CA ASN A 157 23.26 13.12 -41.71
C ASN A 157 23.80 12.21 -40.59
N VAL A 158 23.47 10.92 -40.60
CA VAL A 158 23.96 9.96 -39.60
C VAL A 158 25.46 9.71 -39.75
N THR A 159 26.19 9.89 -38.64
CA THR A 159 27.64 9.72 -38.52
C THR A 159 28.00 8.61 -37.52
N ALA A 160 29.29 8.47 -37.18
CA ALA A 160 29.75 7.55 -36.14
C ALA A 160 29.46 8.06 -34.71
N ASP A 161 29.05 9.32 -34.56
CA ASP A 161 28.69 9.93 -33.28
C ASP A 161 27.26 9.54 -32.87
N GLN A 162 27.06 9.22 -31.60
CA GLN A 162 25.75 8.91 -31.03
C GLN A 162 24.80 10.10 -31.13
N GLN A 163 25.30 11.33 -30.99
CA GLN A 163 24.48 12.53 -31.12
C GLN A 163 23.77 12.62 -32.48
N SER A 164 24.37 12.09 -33.56
CA SER A 164 23.72 12.09 -34.88
C SER A 164 22.60 11.06 -35.03
N VAL A 165 22.56 10.06 -34.14
CA VAL A 165 21.42 9.15 -33.97
C VAL A 165 20.37 9.84 -33.13
N ASP A 166 20.76 10.44 -32.01
CA ASP A 166 19.84 11.14 -31.10
C ASP A 166 19.15 12.32 -31.82
N ASP A 167 19.87 13.13 -32.62
CA ASP A 167 19.30 14.21 -33.44
C ASP A 167 18.33 13.67 -34.52
N ALA A 168 18.62 12.49 -35.07
CA ALA A 168 17.79 11.86 -36.08
C ALA A 168 16.55 11.20 -35.47
N ILE A 169 16.69 10.64 -34.27
CA ILE A 169 15.60 10.12 -33.44
C ILE A 169 14.74 11.27 -32.96
N GLU A 170 15.29 12.37 -32.45
CA GLU A 170 14.55 13.58 -32.07
C GLU A 170 13.81 14.17 -33.28
N ALA A 171 14.39 14.13 -34.48
CA ALA A 171 13.68 14.53 -35.70
C ALA A 171 12.60 13.51 -36.11
N ILE A 172 12.81 12.21 -35.88
CA ILE A 172 11.79 11.17 -36.06
C ILE A 172 10.70 11.30 -34.99
N GLU A 173 11.00 11.70 -33.76
CA GLU A 173 10.10 11.89 -32.61
C GLU A 173 9.45 13.26 -32.60
N ALA A 174 10.00 14.26 -33.30
CA ALA A 174 9.33 15.54 -33.55
C ALA A 174 8.29 15.36 -34.66
N GLU A 175 8.62 14.53 -35.65
CA GLU A 175 7.73 14.20 -36.76
C GLU A 175 6.76 13.06 -36.41
N ALA A 176 7.19 12.12 -35.54
CA ALA A 176 6.37 11.19 -34.77
C ALA A 176 5.99 11.80 -33.40
N GLY A 177 6.17 13.10 -33.26
CA GLY A 177 5.57 13.97 -32.24
C GLY A 177 4.31 14.63 -32.79
N GLU A 178 4.18 14.65 -34.12
CA GLU A 178 2.94 14.19 -34.77
C GLU A 178 3.00 12.67 -34.92
N GLY A 179 3.04 11.97 -33.78
CA GLY A 179 3.07 10.51 -33.75
C GLY A 179 1.90 9.93 -34.50
N PRO A 180 1.97 8.63 -34.86
CA PRO A 180 0.71 7.94 -34.96
C PRO A 180 -0.01 8.22 -33.65
N ASP A 181 -1.26 8.63 -33.75
CA ASP A 181 -2.21 8.29 -32.73
C ASP A 181 -1.90 6.80 -32.38
N VAL A 182 -1.28 6.56 -31.21
CA VAL A 182 -1.94 5.62 -30.31
C VAL A 182 -3.38 6.13 -30.38
N PRO A 183 -4.39 5.34 -30.71
CA PRO A 183 -5.74 5.79 -30.46
C PRO A 183 -5.89 5.89 -28.93
N SER A 184 -5.23 6.87 -28.32
CA SER A 184 -5.73 7.71 -27.28
C SER A 184 -6.95 8.32 -27.92
N ASN A 185 -8.08 7.75 -27.57
CA ASN A 185 -9.33 8.47 -27.67
C ASN A 185 -9.32 9.66 -26.67
N THR A 186 -8.20 9.98 -26.00
CA THR A 186 -8.07 10.94 -24.89
C THR A 186 -7.72 12.36 -25.35
N ILE A 187 -8.57 13.32 -24.99
CA ILE A 187 -8.42 14.76 -25.16
C ILE A 187 -7.67 15.34 -23.96
N ASN A 188 -6.53 15.99 -24.20
CA ASN A 188 -5.74 16.62 -23.15
C ASN A 188 -6.24 18.03 -22.83
N ILE A 189 -6.48 18.29 -21.54
CA ILE A 189 -6.85 19.60 -20.98
C ILE A 189 -5.75 20.00 -20.00
N ASN A 190 -5.01 21.07 -20.32
CA ASN A 190 -3.96 21.58 -19.44
C ASN A 190 -4.52 22.71 -18.56
N PHE A 191 -4.32 22.59 -17.25
CA PHE A 191 -4.41 23.74 -16.36
C PHE A 191 -3.16 24.61 -16.60
N ASP A 192 -3.35 25.89 -16.96
CA ASP A 192 -2.23 26.76 -17.37
C ASP A 192 -1.35 27.11 -16.16
N SER A 193 -0.23 26.39 -16.02
CA SER A 193 0.76 26.62 -14.96
C SER A 193 1.75 27.75 -15.27
N SER A 194 1.60 28.47 -16.39
CA SER A 194 2.58 29.45 -16.86
C SER A 194 1.98 30.84 -17.20
N ALA A 195 2.01 31.71 -16.18
CA ALA A 195 2.08 33.19 -16.28
C ALA A 195 0.77 34.01 -16.20
N GLU A 196 0.72 34.86 -15.17
CA GLU A 196 0.12 36.20 -15.09
C GLU A 196 -1.35 36.42 -15.56
N ASN A 197 -2.12 35.38 -15.85
CA ASN A 197 -3.54 35.53 -16.21
C ASN A 197 -4.43 34.68 -15.30
N GLU A 198 -4.82 35.26 -14.16
CA GLU A 198 -6.04 34.89 -13.44
C GLU A 198 -7.23 34.90 -14.43
N GLY A 199 -7.76 33.74 -14.80
CA GLY A 199 -8.88 33.68 -15.75
C GLY A 199 -9.51 32.30 -15.93
N ASN A 200 -10.84 32.27 -15.99
CA ASN A 200 -11.59 31.10 -16.42
C ASN A 200 -11.35 30.84 -17.92
N PHE A 201 -11.39 29.59 -18.36
CA PHE A 201 -11.33 29.17 -19.76
C PHE A 201 -12.65 28.48 -20.15
N GLU A 202 -13.10 28.68 -21.39
CA GLU A 202 -14.29 28.01 -21.95
C GLU A 202 -13.91 27.34 -23.27
N VAL A 203 -14.45 26.13 -23.51
CA VAL A 203 -14.42 25.52 -24.85
C VAL A 203 -15.41 26.27 -25.75
N ASN A 204 -14.91 26.91 -26.80
CA ASN A 204 -15.74 27.71 -27.71
C ASN A 204 -16.57 26.83 -28.68
N ALA A 205 -17.33 27.45 -29.58
CA ALA A 205 -18.19 26.73 -30.53
C ALA A 205 -17.44 25.92 -31.60
N ASP A 206 -16.13 26.18 -31.74
CA ASP A 206 -15.22 25.52 -32.67
C ASP A 206 -14.33 24.46 -31.98
N GLY A 207 -14.51 24.22 -30.67
CA GLY A 207 -13.76 23.22 -29.89
C GLY A 207 -12.42 23.71 -29.33
N GLU A 208 -12.10 25.00 -29.45
CA GLU A 208 -10.85 25.57 -28.92
C GLU A 208 -11.04 26.13 -27.51
N LEU A 209 -10.05 25.90 -26.64
CA LEU A 209 -9.94 26.58 -25.34
C LEU A 209 -9.74 28.08 -25.56
N VAL A 210 -10.68 28.90 -25.07
CA VAL A 210 -10.56 30.36 -25.12
C VAL A 210 -10.59 30.95 -23.71
N PRO A 211 -9.70 31.93 -23.42
CA PRO A 211 -9.72 32.62 -22.14
C PRO A 211 -10.98 33.47 -21.99
N GLN A 212 -11.62 33.37 -20.84
CA GLN A 212 -12.77 34.16 -20.41
C GLN A 212 -12.30 35.34 -19.55
N VAL A 213 -12.93 36.50 -19.70
CA VAL A 213 -12.63 37.68 -18.87
C VAL A 213 -13.39 37.57 -17.55
N GLY A 214 -12.67 37.26 -16.47
CA GLY A 214 -13.16 37.29 -15.08
C GLY A 214 -12.94 35.96 -14.35
N GLY A 215 -11.86 35.89 -13.57
CA GLY A 215 -11.69 34.95 -12.45
C GLY A 215 -11.74 35.71 -11.12
N THR A 216 -11.97 35.00 -10.03
CA THR A 216 -11.64 35.46 -8.67
C THR A 216 -10.25 34.99 -8.32
N ASP A 217 -9.50 35.78 -7.56
CA ASP A 217 -8.19 35.41 -7.00
C ASP A 217 -8.26 33.95 -6.47
N ASN A 218 -7.40 33.06 -6.99
CA ASN A 218 -7.17 31.65 -6.60
C ASN A 218 -8.09 30.54 -7.16
N VAL A 219 -8.93 30.76 -8.19
CA VAL A 219 -9.66 29.67 -8.86
C VAL A 219 -9.43 29.67 -10.38
N GLN A 220 -8.96 28.55 -10.92
CA GLN A 220 -8.83 28.28 -12.35
C GLN A 220 -9.90 27.31 -12.81
N THR A 221 -10.83 27.74 -13.67
CA THR A 221 -11.93 26.89 -14.16
C THR A 221 -11.83 26.67 -15.67
N VAL A 222 -11.91 25.42 -16.13
CA VAL A 222 -12.17 25.02 -17.51
C VAL A 222 -13.61 24.54 -17.62
N ALA A 223 -14.47 25.31 -18.30
CA ALA A 223 -15.90 25.02 -18.39
C ALA A 223 -16.38 24.62 -19.79
N ASN A 224 -17.49 23.86 -19.80
CA ASN A 224 -18.14 23.32 -21.00
C ASN A 224 -17.29 22.28 -21.74
N VAL A 225 -16.57 21.45 -21.00
CA VAL A 225 -15.87 20.28 -21.56
C VAL A 225 -16.90 19.38 -22.25
N GLY A 226 -16.69 19.03 -23.52
CA GLY A 226 -17.63 18.29 -24.36
C GLY A 226 -18.57 19.09 -25.25
N LYS A 227 -18.42 20.42 -25.37
CA LYS A 227 -19.36 21.27 -26.12
C LYS A 227 -19.35 21.01 -27.63
N VAL A 228 -18.17 20.83 -28.23
CA VAL A 228 -17.94 20.33 -29.60
C VAL A 228 -16.48 19.85 -29.67
N GLU A 229 -16.18 18.65 -29.20
CA GLU A 229 -14.84 18.07 -29.31
C GLU A 229 -14.92 16.81 -30.16
N TRP A 230 -14.04 16.74 -31.16
CA TRP A 230 -13.90 15.61 -32.05
C TRP A 230 -12.57 14.95 -31.72
N ASP A 231 -12.55 13.63 -31.59
CA ASP A 231 -11.30 12.88 -31.47
C ASP A 231 -10.41 13.11 -32.71
N ALA A 232 -9.16 12.63 -32.66
CA ALA A 232 -8.24 12.71 -33.80
C ALA A 232 -8.81 12.11 -35.11
N ALA A 233 -9.80 11.20 -34.99
CA ALA A 233 -10.52 10.58 -36.11
C ALA A 233 -11.74 11.39 -36.61
N GLY A 234 -12.02 12.57 -36.05
CA GLY A 234 -13.14 13.41 -36.44
C GLY A 234 -14.50 12.80 -36.06
N ARG A 235 -14.58 12.09 -34.93
CA ARG A 235 -15.82 11.58 -34.31
C ARG A 235 -16.15 12.38 -33.04
N PRO A 236 -17.42 12.68 -32.75
CA PRO A 236 -17.77 13.41 -31.53
C PRO A 236 -17.41 12.56 -30.31
N VAL A 237 -16.65 13.12 -29.38
CA VAL A 237 -16.33 12.45 -28.11
C VAL A 237 -17.59 12.40 -27.24
N THR A 238 -17.90 11.23 -26.71
CA THR A 238 -19.14 10.97 -25.97
C THR A 238 -18.93 10.52 -24.53
N ASN A 239 -17.68 10.27 -24.11
CA ASN A 239 -17.35 9.76 -22.78
C ASN A 239 -16.35 10.67 -22.07
N SER A 240 -16.44 10.80 -20.74
CA SER A 240 -15.46 11.51 -19.92
C SER A 240 -14.13 10.76 -19.76
N ALA A 241 -14.11 9.44 -19.96
CA ALA A 241 -12.88 8.63 -19.89
C ALA A 241 -11.85 9.00 -20.98
N ASP A 242 -12.37 9.60 -22.04
CA ASP A 242 -11.62 10.16 -23.16
C ASP A 242 -11.04 11.55 -22.84
N TYR A 243 -10.91 11.96 -21.58
CA TYR A 243 -10.29 13.24 -21.22
C TYR A 243 -9.19 13.03 -20.18
N THR A 244 -8.09 13.77 -20.35
CA THR A 244 -6.97 13.81 -19.42
C THR A 244 -6.71 15.24 -18.99
N PHE A 245 -6.84 15.52 -17.70
CA PHE A 245 -6.48 16.83 -17.15
C PHE A 245 -5.03 16.82 -16.70
N ASN A 246 -4.27 17.87 -17.01
CA ASN A 246 -2.85 17.95 -16.71
C ASN A 246 -2.57 19.14 -15.80
N LEU A 247 -1.82 18.93 -14.71
CA LEU A 247 -1.30 19.99 -13.85
C LEU A 247 0.17 19.71 -13.53
N SER A 248 1.05 20.66 -13.84
CA SER A 248 2.48 20.49 -13.58
C SER A 248 3.17 21.74 -13.04
N ASN A 249 4.21 21.54 -12.24
CA ASN A 249 5.11 22.57 -11.71
C ASN A 249 4.39 23.70 -10.95
N GLN A 250 3.38 23.33 -10.15
CA GLN A 250 2.60 24.28 -9.34
C GLN A 250 3.19 24.47 -7.94
N LEU A 251 3.24 25.73 -7.48
CA LEU A 251 3.63 26.09 -6.11
C LEU A 251 2.46 25.86 -5.14
N GLY A 252 2.75 25.67 -3.86
CA GLY A 252 1.70 25.59 -2.84
C GLY A 252 1.10 26.98 -2.53
N GLU A 253 0.04 27.41 -3.21
CA GLU A 253 -0.63 28.72 -2.98
C GLU A 253 -2.16 28.65 -2.71
N GLU A 254 -2.70 27.50 -2.28
CA GLU A 254 -4.15 27.27 -2.05
C GLU A 254 -5.04 27.58 -3.28
N GLU A 255 -4.57 27.25 -4.48
CA GLU A 255 -5.33 27.43 -5.72
C GLU A 255 -6.35 26.29 -5.93
N THR A 256 -7.52 26.61 -6.49
CA THR A 256 -8.52 25.61 -6.91
C THR A 256 -8.53 25.47 -8.43
N TYR A 257 -8.31 24.26 -8.92
CA TYR A 257 -8.38 23.87 -10.33
C TYR A 257 -9.68 23.11 -10.59
N GLN A 258 -10.50 23.60 -11.50
CA GLN A 258 -11.84 23.07 -11.75
C GLN A 258 -12.05 22.70 -13.22
N GLY A 259 -12.40 21.45 -13.48
CA GLY A 259 -12.86 20.96 -14.79
C GLY A 259 -14.36 20.70 -14.76
N LEU A 260 -15.15 21.36 -15.62
CA LEU A 260 -16.60 21.23 -15.65
C LEU A 260 -17.11 20.61 -16.96
N PHE A 261 -17.53 19.35 -16.87
CA PHE A 261 -18.12 18.57 -17.96
C PHE A 261 -19.57 18.94 -18.24
N LEU A 262 -19.95 18.89 -19.52
CA LEU A 262 -21.37 18.88 -19.89
C LEU A 262 -21.99 17.52 -19.53
N SER A 263 -23.24 17.56 -19.03
CA SER A 263 -23.96 16.36 -18.57
C SER A 263 -24.06 15.20 -19.57
N PRO A 264 -24.09 15.41 -20.90
CA PRO A 264 -24.07 14.31 -21.87
C PRO A 264 -22.79 13.47 -21.87
N LEU A 265 -21.66 13.97 -21.36
CA LEU A 265 -20.43 13.20 -21.22
C LEU A 265 -20.38 12.37 -19.93
N LEU A 266 -21.15 12.79 -18.91
CA LEU A 266 -21.26 12.10 -17.64
C LEU A 266 -22.38 11.06 -17.73
N THR A 267 -22.21 10.07 -18.60
CA THR A 267 -23.15 8.95 -18.72
C THR A 267 -22.42 7.64 -18.51
N SER A 268 -22.81 6.89 -17.50
CA SER A 268 -22.34 5.53 -17.27
C SER A 268 -22.81 4.62 -18.41
N GLU A 269 -21.91 3.77 -18.90
CA GLU A 269 -22.28 2.65 -19.75
C GLU A 269 -22.67 1.44 -18.87
N SER A 270 -23.31 0.44 -19.46
CA SER A 270 -23.57 -0.82 -18.75
C SER A 270 -22.96 -1.95 -19.56
N ARG A 271 -22.18 -2.78 -18.90
CA ARG A 271 -21.55 -3.95 -19.49
C ARG A 271 -22.11 -5.21 -18.84
N ASN A 272 -22.19 -6.25 -19.63
CA ASN A 272 -22.54 -7.58 -19.17
C ASN A 272 -21.29 -8.27 -18.59
N THR A 273 -21.41 -8.98 -17.47
CA THR A 273 -20.35 -9.79 -16.85
C THR A 273 -20.86 -11.20 -16.52
N ASN A 274 -19.94 -12.12 -16.23
CA ASN A 274 -20.25 -13.45 -15.67
C ASN A 274 -21.30 -14.28 -16.43
N SER A 275 -21.20 -14.38 -17.77
CA SER A 275 -22.06 -15.35 -18.47
C SER A 275 -21.56 -16.77 -18.20
N GLN A 276 -22.48 -17.68 -17.88
CA GLN A 276 -22.12 -19.06 -17.49
C GLN A 276 -22.80 -20.11 -18.38
N LEU A 277 -22.08 -21.20 -18.64
CA LEU A 277 -22.56 -22.44 -19.23
C LEU A 277 -22.38 -23.59 -18.24
N PHE A 278 -23.49 -24.20 -17.85
CA PHE A 278 -23.52 -25.37 -16.99
C PHE A 278 -23.55 -26.64 -17.83
N ILE A 279 -22.62 -27.56 -17.56
CA ILE A 279 -22.49 -28.84 -18.23
C ILE A 279 -22.77 -29.95 -17.23
N GLU A 280 -23.90 -30.61 -17.40
CA GLU A 280 -24.27 -31.80 -16.63
C GLU A 280 -24.06 -33.04 -17.50
N LEU A 281 -23.11 -33.90 -17.13
CA LEU A 281 -22.84 -35.17 -17.82
C LEU A 281 -22.77 -36.33 -16.84
N LEU A 282 -23.45 -37.43 -17.16
CA LEU A 282 -23.42 -38.65 -16.34
C LEU A 282 -23.71 -39.90 -17.19
N ASP A 283 -22.91 -40.97 -16.99
CA ASP A 283 -23.33 -42.31 -17.40
C ASP A 283 -24.18 -42.92 -16.27
N ILE A 284 -25.50 -42.97 -16.45
CA ILE A 284 -26.43 -43.50 -15.44
C ILE A 284 -26.06 -44.93 -15.02
N ARG A 285 -25.37 -45.71 -15.88
CA ARG A 285 -24.92 -47.07 -15.53
C ARG A 285 -23.70 -47.10 -14.61
N ALA A 286 -22.89 -46.05 -14.65
CA ALA A 286 -21.70 -45.89 -13.83
C ALA A 286 -21.92 -44.94 -12.64
N ALA A 287 -23.13 -44.39 -12.49
CA ALA A 287 -23.49 -43.55 -11.37
C ALA A 287 -23.23 -44.23 -10.01
N GLY A 288 -22.61 -43.49 -9.09
CA GLY A 288 -22.21 -43.99 -7.77
C GLY A 288 -20.96 -44.88 -7.78
N THR A 289 -20.22 -44.96 -8.88
CA THR A 289 -18.89 -45.58 -8.95
C THR A 289 -17.77 -44.53 -8.89
N ALA A 290 -16.51 -44.96 -8.84
CA ALA A 290 -15.35 -44.07 -8.90
C ALA A 290 -15.16 -43.40 -10.28
N GLU A 291 -15.83 -43.89 -11.33
CA GLU A 291 -15.75 -43.41 -12.71
C GLU A 291 -17.16 -43.05 -13.24
N PRO A 292 -17.79 -41.99 -12.71
CA PRO A 292 -19.20 -41.67 -13.00
C PRO A 292 -19.47 -41.29 -14.47
N LEU A 293 -18.44 -40.89 -15.23
CA LEU A 293 -18.56 -40.61 -16.67
C LEU A 293 -18.44 -41.89 -17.53
N GLY A 294 -18.02 -43.01 -16.95
CA GLY A 294 -18.07 -44.34 -17.56
C GLY A 294 -17.59 -44.41 -19.02
N ASN A 295 -18.47 -44.88 -19.91
CA ASN A 295 -18.15 -45.08 -21.33
C ASN A 295 -18.87 -44.08 -22.26
N LEU A 296 -19.15 -42.87 -21.76
CA LEU A 296 -19.81 -41.84 -22.57
C LEU A 296 -18.99 -41.54 -23.84
N PRO A 297 -19.61 -41.54 -25.04
CA PRO A 297 -18.91 -41.25 -26.29
C PRO A 297 -18.88 -39.74 -26.59
N ILE A 298 -18.69 -38.89 -25.57
CA ILE A 298 -18.64 -37.44 -25.72
C ILE A 298 -17.19 -37.02 -25.89
N ASP A 299 -16.88 -36.22 -26.92
CA ASP A 299 -15.52 -35.72 -27.18
C ASP A 299 -15.41 -34.19 -27.18
N GLY A 300 -16.52 -33.50 -26.91
CA GLY A 300 -16.56 -32.06 -26.89
C GLY A 300 -17.96 -31.49 -26.71
N ILE A 301 -18.01 -30.17 -26.67
CA ILE A 301 -19.21 -29.36 -26.46
C ILE A 301 -19.22 -28.25 -27.52
N ARG A 302 -20.39 -27.95 -28.05
CA ARG A 302 -20.63 -26.84 -28.99
C ARG A 302 -21.66 -25.89 -28.40
N PHE A 303 -21.35 -24.61 -28.37
CA PHE A 303 -22.21 -23.53 -27.88
C PHE A 303 -22.00 -22.28 -28.74
N ASN A 304 -22.69 -21.18 -28.45
CA ASN A 304 -22.42 -19.90 -29.10
C ASN A 304 -21.95 -18.87 -28.07
N VAL A 305 -21.05 -17.98 -28.50
CA VAL A 305 -20.57 -16.80 -27.77
C VAL A 305 -20.89 -15.57 -28.63
N ASP A 306 -21.69 -14.64 -28.12
CA ASP A 306 -22.21 -13.46 -28.86
C ASP A 306 -22.86 -13.81 -30.21
N GLY A 307 -23.51 -14.98 -30.26
CA GLY A 307 -24.19 -15.49 -31.46
C GLY A 307 -23.30 -16.27 -32.43
N GLU A 308 -21.98 -16.33 -32.19
CA GLU A 308 -21.02 -17.05 -33.02
C GLU A 308 -20.70 -18.44 -32.46
N ALA A 309 -20.63 -19.47 -33.31
CA ALA A 309 -20.58 -20.86 -32.86
C ALA A 309 -19.16 -21.33 -32.48
N THR A 310 -18.96 -21.70 -31.22
CA THR A 310 -17.70 -22.23 -30.68
C THR A 310 -17.79 -23.73 -30.41
N VAL A 311 -16.71 -24.46 -30.67
CA VAL A 311 -16.64 -25.92 -30.49
C VAL A 311 -15.40 -26.30 -29.69
N LEU A 312 -15.61 -26.68 -28.44
CA LEU A 312 -14.57 -27.15 -27.55
C LEU A 312 -14.47 -28.68 -27.66
N ARG A 313 -13.44 -29.20 -28.35
CA ARG A 313 -13.31 -30.64 -28.63
C ARG A 313 -11.86 -31.10 -28.45
N SER A 314 -11.65 -32.21 -27.75
CA SER A 314 -10.33 -32.83 -27.58
C SER A 314 -10.41 -34.34 -27.34
N ASP A 315 -9.34 -35.06 -27.66
CA ASP A 315 -9.24 -36.50 -27.34
C ASP A 315 -9.26 -36.73 -25.81
N ALA A 316 -8.73 -35.78 -25.02
CA ALA A 316 -8.74 -35.85 -23.56
C ALA A 316 -10.15 -35.77 -22.97
N ILE A 317 -11.06 -34.97 -23.57
CA ILE A 317 -12.47 -34.92 -23.16
C ILE A 317 -13.14 -36.29 -23.35
N PHE A 318 -12.80 -37.00 -24.44
CA PHE A 318 -13.30 -38.35 -24.70
C PHE A 318 -12.71 -39.41 -23.75
N GLU A 319 -11.45 -39.27 -23.38
CA GLU A 319 -10.76 -40.20 -22.49
C GLU A 319 -11.18 -40.06 -21.02
N ALA A 320 -11.67 -38.89 -20.60
CA ALA A 320 -12.09 -38.62 -19.22
C ALA A 320 -13.11 -39.64 -18.69
N LYS A 321 -12.90 -40.09 -17.44
CA LYS A 321 -13.78 -41.01 -16.70
C LYS A 321 -14.32 -40.42 -15.41
N THR A 322 -13.69 -39.35 -14.94
CA THR A 322 -14.04 -38.60 -13.72
C THR A 322 -14.20 -37.10 -14.02
N TYR A 323 -14.92 -36.38 -13.15
CA TYR A 323 -15.10 -34.93 -13.31
C TYR A 323 -13.78 -34.12 -13.23
N PRO A 324 -12.81 -34.45 -12.35
CA PRO A 324 -11.51 -33.77 -12.37
C PRO A 324 -10.72 -33.96 -13.68
N GLU A 325 -10.80 -35.15 -14.30
CA GLU A 325 -10.21 -35.40 -15.61
C GLU A 325 -10.92 -34.60 -16.70
N LEU A 326 -12.25 -34.57 -16.69
CA LEU A 326 -13.05 -33.79 -17.63
C LEU A 326 -12.77 -32.29 -17.49
N LEU A 327 -12.68 -31.77 -16.27
CA LEU A 327 -12.33 -30.38 -15.99
C LEU A 327 -10.95 -30.03 -16.55
N SER A 328 -9.95 -30.88 -16.30
CA SER A 328 -8.59 -30.66 -16.80
C SER A 328 -8.57 -30.64 -18.33
N ALA A 329 -9.27 -31.58 -18.97
CA ALA A 329 -9.37 -31.66 -20.42
C ALA A 329 -10.11 -30.45 -21.04
N ILE A 330 -11.13 -29.92 -20.36
CA ILE A 330 -11.84 -28.71 -20.78
C ILE A 330 -10.93 -27.48 -20.65
N ARG A 331 -10.21 -27.32 -19.54
CA ARG A 331 -9.27 -26.19 -19.33
C ARG A 331 -8.17 -26.16 -20.38
N GLU A 332 -7.59 -27.31 -20.72
CA GLU A 332 -6.61 -27.41 -21.82
C GLU A 332 -7.23 -27.00 -23.17
N ALA A 333 -8.45 -27.48 -23.46
CA ALA A 333 -9.13 -27.13 -24.70
C ALA A 333 -9.54 -25.65 -24.79
N ILE A 334 -9.79 -24.98 -23.66
CA ILE A 334 -10.01 -23.52 -23.59
C ILE A 334 -8.69 -22.80 -23.93
N ALA A 335 -7.58 -23.20 -23.31
CA ALA A 335 -6.28 -22.54 -23.48
C ALA A 335 -5.74 -22.63 -24.93
N ASP A 336 -6.11 -23.70 -25.66
CA ASP A 336 -5.73 -23.89 -27.07
C ASP A 336 -6.61 -23.07 -28.05
N ASP A 337 -7.70 -22.46 -27.60
CA ASP A 337 -8.65 -21.70 -28.43
C ASP A 337 -8.61 -20.19 -28.09
N SER A 338 -8.06 -19.39 -29.02
CA SER A 338 -7.95 -17.94 -28.82
C SER A 338 -9.29 -17.23 -28.70
N ASP A 339 -10.37 -17.78 -29.26
CA ASP A 339 -11.71 -17.17 -29.21
C ASP A 339 -12.33 -17.31 -27.80
N LEU A 340 -11.82 -18.26 -27.00
CA LEU A 340 -12.20 -18.51 -25.60
C LEU A 340 -11.22 -17.88 -24.59
N ALA A 341 -10.34 -16.98 -25.03
CA ALA A 341 -9.50 -16.22 -24.10
C ALA A 341 -10.36 -15.54 -23.01
N GLY A 342 -10.00 -15.74 -21.75
CA GLY A 342 -10.73 -15.24 -20.59
C GLY A 342 -11.80 -16.17 -20.01
N PHE A 343 -12.13 -17.29 -20.68
CA PHE A 343 -13.01 -18.30 -20.09
C PHE A 343 -12.29 -19.10 -18.99
N THR A 344 -12.99 -19.37 -17.90
CA THR A 344 -12.57 -20.34 -16.88
C THR A 344 -13.53 -21.53 -16.83
N ALA A 345 -13.08 -22.61 -16.22
CA ALA A 345 -13.93 -23.76 -15.93
C ALA A 345 -13.68 -24.28 -14.51
N GLU A 346 -14.72 -24.78 -13.85
CA GLU A 346 -14.64 -25.38 -12.52
C GLU A 346 -15.69 -26.49 -12.32
N ILE A 347 -15.56 -27.23 -11.22
CA ILE A 347 -16.58 -28.19 -10.78
C ILE A 347 -17.54 -27.46 -9.85
N GLY A 348 -18.80 -27.37 -10.26
CA GLY A 348 -19.88 -26.80 -9.48
C GLY A 348 -20.58 -27.80 -8.56
N SER A 349 -21.81 -27.45 -8.18
CA SER A 349 -22.64 -28.26 -7.29
C SER A 349 -23.03 -29.62 -7.89
N SER A 350 -23.49 -30.54 -7.03
CA SER A 350 -23.96 -31.85 -7.47
C SER A 350 -25.38 -31.76 -8.04
N PHE A 351 -25.63 -32.43 -9.17
CA PHE A 351 -26.96 -32.56 -9.76
C PHE A 351 -27.49 -34.00 -9.63
N THR A 352 -28.81 -34.18 -9.77
CA THR A 352 -29.44 -35.50 -9.86
C THR A 352 -30.07 -35.67 -11.24
N ALA A 353 -29.62 -36.67 -12.01
CA ALA A 353 -30.15 -36.94 -13.34
C ALA A 353 -31.66 -37.23 -13.31
N THR A 354 -32.38 -36.74 -14.30
CA THR A 354 -33.83 -36.88 -14.42
C THR A 354 -34.25 -37.62 -15.70
N ASP A 355 -35.42 -38.27 -15.67
CA ASP A 355 -36.11 -38.82 -16.84
C ASP A 355 -37.52 -38.22 -16.90
N GLY A 356 -37.80 -37.42 -17.93
CA GLY A 356 -39.07 -36.68 -18.05
C GLY A 356 -39.35 -35.73 -16.88
N GLY A 357 -38.31 -35.15 -16.28
CA GLY A 357 -38.40 -34.24 -15.14
C GLY A 357 -38.64 -34.93 -13.79
N GLN A 358 -38.48 -36.26 -13.71
CA GLN A 358 -38.49 -37.00 -12.44
C GLN A 358 -37.08 -37.46 -12.09
N PRO A 359 -36.61 -37.27 -10.84
CA PRO A 359 -35.26 -37.66 -10.44
C PRO A 359 -35.09 -39.18 -10.49
N ILE A 360 -33.95 -39.63 -11.01
CA ILE A 360 -33.54 -41.04 -11.05
C ILE A 360 -32.78 -41.33 -9.74
N PRO A 361 -33.30 -42.16 -8.83
CA PRO A 361 -32.66 -42.40 -7.53
C PRO A 361 -31.24 -42.98 -7.67
N GLY A 362 -30.26 -42.31 -7.06
CA GLY A 362 -28.85 -42.74 -7.06
C GLY A 362 -28.04 -42.31 -8.28
N ALA A 363 -28.65 -41.61 -9.26
CA ALA A 363 -27.95 -41.05 -10.41
C ALA A 363 -27.50 -39.61 -10.13
N VAL A 364 -26.51 -39.46 -9.25
CA VAL A 364 -25.93 -38.16 -8.85
C VAL A 364 -24.63 -37.93 -9.60
N GLY A 365 -24.46 -36.72 -10.14
CA GLY A 365 -23.25 -36.24 -10.81
C GLY A 365 -22.81 -34.89 -10.28
N SER A 366 -21.76 -34.33 -10.88
CA SER A 366 -21.24 -32.98 -10.61
C SER A 366 -21.32 -32.14 -11.87
N THR A 367 -21.73 -30.88 -11.74
CA THR A 367 -21.78 -29.95 -12.87
C THR A 367 -20.38 -29.41 -13.17
N ILE A 368 -20.03 -29.25 -14.44
CA ILE A 368 -18.89 -28.42 -14.84
C ILE A 368 -19.45 -27.06 -15.24
N ILE A 369 -18.92 -25.99 -14.67
CA ILE A 369 -19.32 -24.62 -14.98
C ILE A 369 -18.22 -24.00 -15.85
N LEU A 370 -18.59 -23.45 -17.00
CA LEU A 370 -17.72 -22.57 -17.78
C LEU A 370 -18.20 -21.14 -17.56
N THR A 371 -17.29 -20.25 -17.21
CA THR A 371 -17.59 -18.84 -16.93
C THR A 371 -16.80 -17.96 -17.89
N ASP A 372 -17.49 -17.02 -18.54
CA ASP A 372 -16.86 -15.91 -19.24
C ASP A 372 -16.94 -14.66 -18.36
N ALA A 373 -15.81 -14.28 -17.78
CA ALA A 373 -15.72 -13.07 -16.95
C ALA A 373 -16.03 -11.79 -17.75
N GLN A 374 -15.86 -11.82 -19.07
CA GLN A 374 -16.17 -10.69 -19.96
C GLN A 374 -17.66 -10.54 -20.27
N GLY A 375 -18.50 -11.49 -19.85
CA GLY A 375 -19.96 -11.44 -19.97
C GLY A 375 -20.50 -11.46 -21.40
N ARG A 376 -19.75 -12.03 -22.35
CA ARG A 376 -20.26 -12.27 -23.72
C ARG A 376 -21.43 -13.24 -23.63
N GLU A 377 -22.48 -13.02 -24.41
CA GLU A 377 -23.71 -13.80 -24.29
C GLU A 377 -23.45 -15.26 -24.69
N ILE A 378 -23.50 -16.18 -23.72
CA ILE A 378 -23.46 -17.61 -23.99
C ILE A 378 -24.87 -18.11 -24.27
N SER A 379 -25.06 -18.74 -25.42
CA SER A 379 -26.36 -19.27 -25.80
C SER A 379 -26.30 -20.62 -26.51
N GLY A 380 -27.38 -21.40 -26.33
CA GLY A 380 -27.48 -22.74 -26.89
C GLY A 380 -26.52 -23.73 -26.24
N GLY A 381 -26.33 -24.88 -26.89
CA GLY A 381 -25.51 -25.95 -26.34
C GLY A 381 -25.84 -27.30 -26.98
N SER A 382 -24.83 -28.05 -27.38
CA SER A 382 -24.96 -29.46 -27.77
C SER A 382 -23.65 -30.19 -27.54
N PHE A 383 -23.72 -31.47 -27.20
CA PHE A 383 -22.53 -32.32 -27.10
C PHE A 383 -22.08 -32.81 -28.49
N THR A 384 -20.77 -32.93 -28.68
CA THR A 384 -20.18 -33.63 -29.82
C THR A 384 -19.85 -35.07 -29.45
N TYR A 385 -19.86 -35.95 -30.45
CA TYR A 385 -19.73 -37.39 -30.25
C TYR A 385 -18.52 -37.94 -31.01
N SER A 386 -17.78 -38.83 -30.35
CA SER A 386 -16.69 -39.58 -30.95
C SER A 386 -17.21 -40.75 -31.78
N ASP A 387 -16.55 -41.02 -32.91
CA ASP A 387 -16.79 -42.21 -33.75
C ASP A 387 -16.09 -43.48 -33.20
N GLN A 388 -15.37 -43.37 -32.07
CA GLN A 388 -14.70 -44.50 -31.45
C GLN A 388 -15.69 -45.44 -30.73
N GLU A 389 -15.43 -46.75 -30.83
CA GLU A 389 -16.25 -47.78 -30.18
C GLU A 389 -16.09 -47.71 -28.65
N THR A 390 -17.18 -47.42 -27.92
CA THR A 390 -17.20 -47.41 -26.46
C THR A 390 -17.97 -48.61 -25.86
N GLY A 391 -17.77 -48.86 -24.56
CA GLY A 391 -18.58 -49.82 -23.81
C GLY A 391 -20.06 -49.42 -23.74
N GLY A 392 -20.92 -50.27 -23.15
CA GLY A 392 -22.34 -49.95 -23.04
C GLY A 392 -22.63 -48.86 -21.98
N PHE A 393 -23.20 -47.72 -22.38
CA PHE A 393 -23.52 -46.56 -21.53
C PHE A 393 -25.02 -46.21 -21.52
N THR A 394 -25.44 -45.36 -20.59
CA THR A 394 -26.72 -44.62 -20.66
C THR A 394 -26.45 -43.14 -20.35
N LEU A 395 -26.48 -42.28 -21.38
CA LEU A 395 -26.17 -40.86 -21.26
C LEU A 395 -27.33 -40.09 -20.60
N TYR A 396 -27.01 -39.37 -19.52
CA TYR A 396 -27.68 -38.14 -19.14
C TYR A 396 -26.75 -36.97 -19.49
N GLY A 397 -27.29 -36.00 -20.22
CA GLY A 397 -26.56 -34.82 -20.66
C GLY A 397 -27.51 -33.62 -20.69
N ASP A 398 -27.16 -32.56 -19.96
CA ASP A 398 -27.87 -31.29 -20.01
C ASP A 398 -26.88 -30.13 -20.14
N LEU A 399 -27.31 -29.09 -20.86
CA LEU A 399 -26.58 -27.84 -21.04
C LEU A 399 -27.55 -26.71 -20.79
N SER A 400 -27.28 -25.90 -19.76
CA SER A 400 -28.04 -24.69 -19.46
C SER A 400 -27.10 -23.49 -19.38
N THR A 401 -27.66 -22.32 -19.63
CA THR A 401 -26.91 -21.05 -19.57
C THR A 401 -27.58 -20.13 -18.58
N GLU A 402 -26.77 -19.27 -17.96
CA GLU A 402 -27.25 -18.12 -17.20
C GLU A 402 -26.94 -16.85 -17.97
N ALA A 403 -27.92 -15.95 -18.02
CA ALA A 403 -27.77 -14.68 -18.70
C ALA A 403 -26.69 -13.87 -17.98
N PRO A 404 -25.89 -13.08 -18.71
CA PRO A 404 -24.89 -12.24 -18.07
C PRO A 404 -25.55 -11.22 -17.13
N GLU A 405 -24.82 -10.90 -16.06
CA GLU A 405 -25.17 -9.85 -15.11
C GLU A 405 -24.87 -8.50 -15.74
N SER A 406 -25.80 -7.54 -15.66
CA SER A 406 -25.55 -6.19 -16.18
C SER A 406 -24.96 -5.34 -15.06
N VAL A 407 -23.69 -4.97 -15.19
CA VAL A 407 -22.98 -4.05 -14.30
C VAL A 407 -22.95 -2.66 -14.91
N ARG A 408 -23.14 -1.62 -14.10
CA ARG A 408 -23.00 -0.23 -14.50
C ARG A 408 -21.53 0.17 -14.33
N ASP A 409 -20.89 0.61 -15.41
CA ASP A 409 -19.52 1.13 -15.33
C ASP A 409 -19.52 2.51 -14.65
N LEU A 410 -18.46 2.81 -13.90
CA LEU A 410 -18.27 4.13 -13.28
C LEU A 410 -18.00 5.19 -14.35
N ILE A 411 -18.44 6.42 -14.10
CA ILE A 411 -18.08 7.57 -14.93
C ILE A 411 -16.62 7.95 -14.61
N SER A 412 -15.68 7.72 -15.52
CA SER A 412 -14.25 7.92 -15.25
C SER A 412 -13.62 9.09 -16.01
N THR A 413 -12.47 9.57 -15.56
CA THR A 413 -11.62 10.57 -16.23
C THR A 413 -10.17 10.43 -15.76
N ASN A 414 -9.21 10.91 -16.57
CA ASN A 414 -7.78 10.82 -16.24
C ASN A 414 -7.22 12.15 -15.74
N LEU A 415 -6.22 12.09 -14.85
CA LEU A 415 -5.57 13.24 -14.22
C LEU A 415 -4.06 13.01 -14.10
N ASP A 416 -3.28 13.81 -14.80
CA ASP A 416 -1.81 13.75 -14.81
C ASP A 416 -1.25 14.90 -13.97
N LEU A 417 -0.47 14.57 -12.94
CA LEU A 417 0.09 15.49 -11.96
C LEU A 417 1.61 15.36 -11.91
N ASP A 418 2.34 16.45 -12.16
CA ASP A 418 3.81 16.43 -12.14
C ASP A 418 4.35 17.59 -11.29
N ASN A 419 5.00 17.26 -10.17
CA ASN A 419 5.65 18.26 -9.29
C ASN A 419 4.65 19.36 -8.85
N VAL A 420 3.61 18.98 -8.12
CA VAL A 420 2.51 19.86 -7.68
C VAL A 420 2.58 20.09 -6.18
N GLY A 421 2.48 21.35 -5.74
CA GLY A 421 2.57 21.67 -4.30
C GLY A 421 4.00 21.55 -3.76
N TYR A 422 5.01 21.77 -4.60
CA TYR A 422 6.40 21.67 -4.14
C TYR A 422 6.70 22.76 -3.10
N GLY A 423 7.07 22.33 -1.90
CA GLY A 423 7.42 23.19 -0.77
C GLY A 423 6.31 23.49 0.24
N SER A 424 5.03 23.20 -0.05
CA SER A 424 3.89 23.33 0.88
C SER A 424 2.59 22.75 0.27
N GLN A 425 1.59 22.46 1.11
CA GLN A 425 0.21 22.21 0.68
C GLN A 425 -0.31 23.38 -0.20
N GLY A 426 -0.99 23.12 -1.32
CA GLY A 426 -1.64 24.24 -1.99
C GLY A 426 -2.48 24.06 -3.26
N ALA A 427 -2.93 22.86 -3.65
CA ALA A 427 -3.87 22.74 -4.77
C ALA A 427 -5.12 21.93 -4.43
N THR A 428 -6.30 22.45 -4.73
CA THR A 428 -7.56 21.69 -4.75
C THR A 428 -7.94 21.38 -6.20
N ILE A 429 -8.24 20.13 -6.52
CA ILE A 429 -8.70 19.74 -7.86
C ILE A 429 -10.14 19.26 -7.78
N ASN A 430 -11.02 19.87 -8.59
CA ASN A 430 -12.42 19.50 -8.70
C ASN A 430 -12.81 19.20 -10.17
N LEU A 431 -13.05 17.94 -10.51
CA LEU A 431 -13.52 17.54 -11.85
C LEU A 431 -14.96 17.03 -11.75
N ALA A 432 -15.93 17.80 -12.25
CA ALA A 432 -17.34 17.54 -11.99
C ALA A 432 -18.25 17.96 -13.16
N GLY A 433 -19.54 17.68 -13.03
CA GLY A 433 -20.54 18.17 -13.97
C GLY A 433 -20.87 19.65 -13.79
N GLN A 434 -21.10 20.34 -14.89
CA GLN A 434 -21.54 21.74 -14.90
C GLN A 434 -22.95 21.89 -14.27
N SER A 435 -23.20 23.06 -13.69
CA SER A 435 -24.46 23.59 -13.14
C SER A 435 -25.74 22.89 -13.65
N ASN A 436 -26.52 22.31 -12.73
CA ASN A 436 -27.78 21.55 -12.91
C ASN A 436 -27.67 20.14 -13.52
N SER A 437 -26.47 19.56 -13.59
CA SER A 437 -26.28 18.17 -14.03
C SER A 437 -26.72 17.13 -12.98
N ASN A 438 -26.55 17.43 -11.68
CA ASN A 438 -26.62 16.46 -10.58
C ASN A 438 -25.79 15.20 -10.84
N LYS A 439 -24.65 15.36 -11.52
CA LYS A 439 -23.72 14.30 -11.92
C LYS A 439 -22.30 14.78 -11.74
N GLY A 440 -21.39 13.86 -11.45
CA GLY A 440 -19.97 14.10 -11.45
C GLY A 440 -19.22 12.92 -12.07
N VAL A 441 -17.90 13.04 -12.06
CA VAL A 441 -17.01 11.91 -12.31
C VAL A 441 -16.99 11.04 -11.05
N GLU A 442 -17.09 9.73 -11.22
CA GLU A 442 -17.13 8.71 -10.17
C GLU A 442 -15.77 8.03 -9.98
N GLU A 443 -14.90 8.00 -11.00
CA GLU A 443 -13.57 7.39 -10.94
C GLU A 443 -12.48 8.33 -11.50
N PHE A 444 -11.39 8.51 -10.76
CA PHE A 444 -10.19 9.20 -11.26
C PHE A 444 -9.04 8.21 -11.47
N ASN A 445 -8.49 8.19 -12.68
CA ASN A 445 -7.20 7.55 -12.96
C ASN A 445 -6.12 8.63 -12.86
N VAL A 446 -5.36 8.61 -11.77
CA VAL A 446 -4.37 9.62 -11.43
C VAL A 446 -2.97 9.09 -11.71
N ASP A 447 -2.22 9.77 -12.57
CA ASP A 447 -0.79 9.53 -12.76
C ASP A 447 -0.01 10.66 -12.08
N ALA A 448 0.74 10.35 -11.03
CA ALA A 448 1.46 11.33 -10.21
C ALA A 448 2.97 11.12 -10.31
N GLU A 449 3.72 12.16 -10.66
CA GLU A 449 5.16 12.12 -10.84
C GLU A 449 5.86 13.26 -10.09
N ASN A 450 7.11 13.03 -9.68
CA ASN A 450 8.00 14.04 -9.08
C ASN A 450 7.46 14.73 -7.80
N GLY A 451 6.50 14.11 -7.11
CA GLY A 451 5.93 14.62 -5.87
C GLY A 451 4.69 15.49 -6.06
N VAL A 452 3.60 15.15 -5.36
CA VAL A 452 2.30 15.81 -5.43
C VAL A 452 1.78 16.06 -4.02
N TRP A 453 1.35 17.29 -3.75
CA TRP A 453 0.60 17.63 -2.54
C TRP A 453 -0.64 18.46 -2.86
N LEU A 454 -1.80 17.82 -2.75
CA LEU A 454 -3.12 18.44 -2.89
C LEU A 454 -3.75 18.74 -1.52
N SER A 455 -4.49 19.83 -1.43
CA SER A 455 -5.39 20.09 -0.31
C SER A 455 -6.63 19.20 -0.35
N GLN A 456 -7.15 18.95 -1.55
CA GLN A 456 -8.35 18.15 -1.78
C GLN A 456 -8.41 17.66 -3.23
N LEU A 457 -8.87 16.42 -3.41
CA LEU A 457 -9.21 15.84 -4.70
C LEU A 457 -10.70 15.47 -4.67
N THR A 458 -11.51 16.03 -5.56
CA THR A 458 -12.97 15.99 -5.44
C THR A 458 -13.68 15.98 -6.79
N SER A 459 -14.91 15.49 -6.80
CA SER A 459 -15.88 15.59 -7.90
C SER A 459 -17.18 16.15 -7.33
N ARG A 460 -17.17 17.46 -7.07
CA ARG A 460 -18.27 18.17 -6.42
C ARG A 460 -18.99 19.07 -7.42
N ASP A 461 -20.28 18.79 -7.64
CA ASP A 461 -21.09 19.65 -8.51
C ASP A 461 -21.27 21.07 -7.93
N THR A 462 -21.53 22.04 -8.81
CA THR A 462 -21.55 23.46 -8.44
C THR A 462 -22.86 23.96 -7.84
N ASP A 463 -23.94 23.18 -7.89
CA ASP A 463 -25.31 23.71 -7.74
C ASP A 463 -26.11 23.12 -6.57
N ASN A 464 -25.58 22.12 -5.86
CA ASN A 464 -26.11 21.65 -4.57
C ASN A 464 -27.62 21.29 -4.60
N ASN A 465 -28.06 20.64 -5.68
CA ASN A 465 -29.47 20.30 -5.92
C ASN A 465 -29.71 18.77 -6.02
N GLY A 466 -28.66 17.97 -5.75
CA GLY A 466 -28.71 16.51 -5.57
C GLY A 466 -28.92 16.11 -4.11
N GLN A 467 -29.12 14.81 -3.86
CA GLN A 467 -29.25 14.26 -2.49
C GLN A 467 -27.90 14.24 -1.76
N TYR A 468 -26.81 14.02 -2.51
CA TYR A 468 -25.42 14.10 -2.09
C TYR A 468 -24.66 15.01 -3.07
N ARG A 469 -23.51 15.53 -2.64
CA ARG A 469 -22.72 16.51 -3.43
C ARG A 469 -21.43 15.95 -4.02
N GLN A 470 -20.88 14.91 -3.40
CA GLN A 470 -19.64 14.27 -3.81
C GLN A 470 -19.95 13.03 -4.66
N HIS A 471 -19.42 13.02 -5.88
CA HIS A 471 -19.64 11.93 -6.82
C HIS A 471 -18.43 11.00 -6.93
N LEU A 472 -17.25 11.42 -6.48
CA LEU A 472 -16.03 10.63 -6.57
C LEU A 472 -16.14 9.42 -5.65
N LYS A 473 -16.03 8.23 -6.23
CA LYS A 473 -16.07 6.94 -5.55
C LYS A 473 -14.72 6.25 -5.55
N GLU A 474 -14.00 6.29 -6.66
CA GLU A 474 -12.77 5.52 -6.86
C GLU A 474 -11.62 6.40 -7.35
N ILE A 475 -10.42 6.14 -6.83
CA ILE A 475 -9.17 6.74 -7.28
C ILE A 475 -8.19 5.60 -7.53
N ASN A 476 -7.69 5.49 -8.75
CA ASN A 476 -6.57 4.62 -9.12
C ASN A 476 -5.32 5.48 -9.31
N LEU A 477 -4.30 5.28 -8.48
CA LEU A 477 -3.07 6.05 -8.46
C LEU A 477 -1.90 5.23 -9.06
N THR A 478 -1.21 5.82 -10.04
CA THR A 478 0.04 5.32 -10.61
C THR A 478 1.12 6.40 -10.59
N GLY A 479 2.36 6.02 -10.91
CA GLY A 479 3.50 6.93 -11.05
C GLY A 479 4.50 6.78 -9.91
N SER A 480 5.20 7.86 -9.55
CA SER A 480 6.29 7.82 -8.57
C SER A 480 6.47 9.10 -7.75
N GLY A 481 7.15 8.97 -6.61
CA GLY A 481 7.55 10.10 -5.76
C GLY A 481 6.82 10.10 -4.42
N PHE A 482 6.12 11.18 -4.08
CA PHE A 482 5.21 11.21 -2.93
C PHE A 482 3.84 11.71 -3.38
N PHE A 483 2.77 11.21 -2.78
CA PHE A 483 1.41 11.64 -3.09
C PHE A 483 0.66 11.96 -1.80
N ASN A 484 0.50 13.25 -1.52
CA ASN A 484 -0.16 13.75 -0.33
C ASN A 484 -1.50 14.40 -0.70
N VAL A 485 -2.59 14.02 -0.03
CA VAL A 485 -3.90 14.66 -0.16
C VAL A 485 -4.45 14.97 1.23
N GLY A 486 -4.41 16.23 1.63
CA GLY A 486 -4.84 16.63 2.97
C GLY A 486 -4.18 17.90 3.47
N GLN A 487 -4.44 18.20 4.74
CA GLN A 487 -3.91 19.35 5.46
C GLN A 487 -2.49 19.08 5.95
N GLN A 488 -1.60 20.06 5.85
CA GLN A 488 -0.25 19.91 6.38
C GLN A 488 -0.25 19.79 7.91
N ALA A 489 0.47 18.78 8.42
CA ALA A 489 0.72 18.61 9.85
C ALA A 489 1.48 19.81 10.44
N ALA A 490 1.32 20.08 11.74
CA ALA A 490 2.00 21.20 12.39
C ALA A 490 3.55 21.09 12.35
N THR A 491 4.05 19.85 12.30
CA THR A 491 5.49 19.51 12.16
C THR A 491 6.04 19.88 10.77
N GLY A 492 5.16 20.03 9.78
CA GLY A 492 5.51 20.21 8.37
C GLY A 492 5.81 18.90 7.63
N GLU A 493 5.79 17.77 8.34
CA GLU A 493 6.01 16.43 7.77
C GLU A 493 4.66 15.72 7.58
N GLY A 494 4.33 15.38 6.33
CA GLY A 494 3.10 14.65 6.01
C GLY A 494 1.80 15.42 6.23
N VAL A 495 0.70 14.68 6.30
CA VAL A 495 -0.64 15.23 6.51
C VAL A 495 -1.01 15.19 7.99
N ARG A 496 -2.03 15.95 8.39
CA ARG A 496 -2.50 15.99 9.78
C ARG A 496 -2.97 14.62 10.26
N GLY A 497 -2.60 14.26 11.49
CA GLY A 497 -3.20 13.11 12.19
C GLY A 497 -4.65 13.37 12.58
N VAL A 498 -5.37 12.35 13.03
CA VAL A 498 -6.82 12.47 13.32
C VAL A 498 -7.09 13.46 14.46
N ALA A 499 -6.31 13.45 15.53
CA ALA A 499 -6.44 14.42 16.62
C ALA A 499 -6.25 15.87 16.14
N GLU A 500 -5.32 16.12 15.21
CA GLU A 500 -5.12 17.44 14.61
C GLU A 500 -6.30 17.83 13.70
N LEU A 501 -6.85 16.89 12.93
CA LEU A 501 -8.01 17.11 12.04
C LEU A 501 -9.27 17.52 12.82
N LEU A 502 -9.54 16.88 13.96
CA LEU A 502 -10.68 17.22 14.82
C LEU A 502 -10.47 18.50 15.64
N ASN A 503 -9.37 19.23 15.40
CA ASN A 503 -8.96 20.44 16.12
C ASN A 503 -8.73 20.22 17.62
N ALA A 504 -7.92 19.22 18.02
CA ALA A 504 -7.41 19.11 19.39
C ALA A 504 -6.61 20.35 19.86
N TRP A 505 -6.28 21.31 18.98
CA TRP A 505 -5.63 22.58 19.34
C TRP A 505 -6.01 23.77 18.45
N SER A 506 -7.18 24.39 18.68
CA SER A 506 -7.33 25.80 18.32
C SER A 506 -7.81 26.66 19.48
N ASP A 507 -6.84 27.28 20.16
CA ASP A 507 -7.07 28.49 20.91
C ASP A 507 -7.49 29.61 19.94
N ASN A 508 -8.79 29.82 19.77
CA ASN A 508 -9.23 31.14 19.35
C ASN A 508 -8.86 32.10 20.49
N ALA A 509 -8.13 33.18 20.19
CA ALA A 509 -7.67 34.20 21.15
C ALA A 509 -8.80 34.89 21.96
N ASN A 510 -10.05 34.43 21.81
CA ASN A 510 -11.25 34.86 22.50
C ASN A 510 -11.92 33.78 23.37
N ASN A 511 -11.23 32.70 23.74
CA ASN A 511 -11.66 31.77 24.80
C ASN A 511 -13.08 31.18 24.56
N SER A 512 -13.41 30.93 23.30
CA SER A 512 -14.63 30.23 22.87
C SER A 512 -14.21 29.00 22.07
N VAL A 513 -14.42 27.82 22.66
CA VAL A 513 -14.40 26.54 21.95
C VAL A 513 -15.61 26.57 21.02
N GLU A 514 -15.39 26.83 19.73
CA GLU A 514 -16.37 26.44 18.71
C GLU A 514 -16.03 24.99 18.37
N LEU A 515 -16.99 24.07 18.60
CA LEU A 515 -16.90 22.69 18.13
C LEU A 515 -16.57 22.70 16.63
N ALA A 516 -15.72 21.75 16.22
CA ALA A 516 -15.17 21.69 14.87
C ALA A 516 -16.30 21.77 13.82
N ASN A 517 -16.11 22.62 12.82
CA ASN A 517 -16.90 22.50 11.61
C ASN A 517 -16.35 21.28 10.84
N LEU A 518 -16.97 20.11 10.95
CA LEU A 518 -16.56 18.90 10.21
C LEU A 518 -16.46 19.16 8.69
N ASP A 519 -17.21 20.14 8.17
CA ASP A 519 -17.10 20.61 6.78
C ASP A 519 -15.73 21.25 6.42
N SER A 520 -14.85 21.47 7.42
CA SER A 520 -13.50 22.02 7.22
C SER A 520 -12.41 20.96 7.07
N ILE A 521 -12.74 19.68 7.29
CA ILE A 521 -11.83 18.58 6.97
C ILE A 521 -11.70 18.52 5.44
N THR A 522 -10.47 18.67 4.96
CA THR A 522 -10.13 18.62 3.54
C THR A 522 -9.24 17.40 3.26
N GLY A 523 -9.29 16.89 2.04
CA GLY A 523 -8.55 15.71 1.63
C GLY A 523 -9.41 14.92 0.65
N LEU A 524 -9.58 13.63 0.90
CA LEU A 524 -10.56 12.78 0.24
C LEU A 524 -11.87 12.84 1.05
N VAL A 525 -13.00 13.10 0.38
CA VAL A 525 -14.30 13.16 1.05
C VAL A 525 -15.24 12.21 0.35
N ASP A 526 -15.83 11.29 1.11
CA ASP A 526 -16.73 10.25 0.62
C ASP A 526 -16.11 9.39 -0.49
N VAL A 527 -14.81 9.11 -0.43
CA VAL A 527 -14.19 8.18 -1.40
C VAL A 527 -14.40 6.75 -0.90
N GLU A 528 -14.98 5.90 -1.74
CA GLU A 528 -15.19 4.49 -1.46
C GLU A 528 -13.86 3.74 -1.60
N LYS A 529 -13.14 3.92 -2.70
CA LYS A 529 -11.92 3.18 -3.01
C LYS A 529 -10.76 4.11 -3.34
N PHE A 530 -9.65 3.92 -2.66
CA PHE A 530 -8.36 4.46 -3.03
C PHE A 530 -7.42 3.28 -3.30
N ASN A 531 -6.94 3.17 -4.53
CA ASN A 531 -6.03 2.13 -4.98
C ASN A 531 -4.69 2.75 -5.40
N GLY A 532 -3.70 2.67 -4.51
CA GLY A 532 -2.32 3.10 -4.76
C GLY A 532 -1.34 1.96 -4.94
N LEU A 533 -1.80 0.73 -5.20
CA LEU A 533 -0.95 -0.47 -5.27
C LEU A 533 0.13 -0.43 -6.37
N ASP A 534 -0.08 0.38 -7.40
CA ASP A 534 0.83 0.56 -8.54
C ASP A 534 1.68 1.84 -8.44
N PHE A 535 1.62 2.58 -7.32
CA PHE A 535 2.42 3.78 -7.07
C PHE A 535 3.79 3.43 -6.45
N ASP A 536 4.86 4.06 -6.92
CA ASP A 536 6.22 3.89 -6.39
C ASP A 536 6.61 5.07 -5.48
N GLY A 537 6.27 4.96 -4.19
CA GLY A 537 6.66 5.90 -3.14
C GLY A 537 5.57 6.18 -2.10
N ASP A 538 5.80 7.19 -1.25
CA ASP A 538 4.97 7.43 -0.05
C ASP A 538 3.62 8.08 -0.39
N VAL A 539 2.55 7.61 0.25
CA VAL A 539 1.18 8.09 0.11
C VAL A 539 0.66 8.58 1.47
N LYS A 540 0.20 9.83 1.54
CA LYS A 540 -0.31 10.43 2.80
C LYS A 540 -1.67 11.08 2.63
N LEU A 541 -2.69 10.56 3.30
CA LEU A 541 -4.09 10.88 3.06
C LEU A 541 -4.80 11.37 4.32
N ASN A 542 -5.50 12.49 4.20
CA ASN A 542 -6.64 12.79 5.06
C ASN A 542 -7.91 12.36 4.34
N SER A 543 -8.76 11.60 5.02
CA SER A 543 -10.04 11.17 4.47
C SER A 543 -11.19 11.37 5.46
N TYR A 544 -12.38 11.69 4.93
CA TYR A 544 -13.60 11.88 5.70
C TYR A 544 -14.79 11.21 4.99
N ILE A 545 -15.38 10.20 5.64
CA ILE A 545 -16.58 9.50 5.15
C ILE A 545 -17.79 10.05 5.92
N THR A 546 -18.70 10.69 5.18
CA THR A 546 -19.88 11.37 5.73
C THR A 546 -21.15 10.54 5.57
N GLU A 547 -22.24 10.94 6.22
CA GLU A 547 -23.56 10.32 6.09
C GLU A 547 -24.13 10.37 4.67
N ASP A 548 -23.62 11.24 3.78
CA ASP A 548 -24.06 11.34 2.39
C ASP A 548 -23.89 10.00 1.64
N VAL A 549 -22.89 9.18 2.03
CA VAL A 549 -22.62 7.87 1.41
C VAL A 549 -23.74 6.86 1.63
N ILE A 550 -24.55 7.01 2.69
CA ILE A 550 -25.69 6.12 2.96
C ILE A 550 -26.70 6.19 1.82
N ALA A 551 -26.92 7.37 1.25
CA ALA A 551 -27.83 7.55 0.14
C ALA A 551 -27.20 7.27 -1.23
N ARG A 552 -25.86 7.38 -1.30
CA ARG A 552 -25.11 7.25 -2.55
C ARG A 552 -24.73 5.80 -2.85
N ASP A 553 -24.29 5.07 -1.83
CA ASP A 553 -23.61 3.79 -1.96
C ASP A 553 -24.37 2.63 -1.31
N LEU A 554 -24.91 2.82 -0.10
CA LEU A 554 -25.52 1.73 0.66
C LEU A 554 -26.95 1.40 0.17
N ASP A 555 -27.27 0.12 -0.03
CA ASP A 555 -28.60 -0.31 -0.47
C ASP A 555 -29.56 -0.53 0.72
N ALA A 556 -30.39 0.47 1.00
CA ALA A 556 -31.39 0.34 2.06
C ALA A 556 -32.61 -0.54 1.71
N GLN A 557 -32.70 -1.13 0.51
CA GLN A 557 -33.81 -2.00 0.10
C GLN A 557 -33.59 -3.48 0.46
N ASP A 558 -32.35 -3.97 0.56
CA ASP A 558 -31.96 -5.37 0.85
C ASP A 558 -32.85 -6.38 0.09
N ASP A 559 -32.72 -6.39 -1.24
CA ASP A 559 -33.48 -7.26 -2.13
C ASP A 559 -32.79 -8.64 -2.33
N GLU A 560 -31.58 -8.78 -1.79
CA GLU A 560 -30.70 -9.95 -1.83
C GLU A 560 -31.14 -11.04 -0.83
N ALA A 561 -30.76 -12.30 -1.10
CA ALA A 561 -31.15 -13.42 -0.23
C ALA A 561 -30.21 -13.59 0.98
N ASN A 562 -28.98 -13.12 0.84
CA ASN A 562 -27.96 -13.07 1.89
C ASN A 562 -27.63 -11.59 2.14
N PRO A 563 -27.92 -11.04 3.33
CA PRO A 563 -27.70 -9.61 3.65
C PRO A 563 -26.24 -9.15 3.66
N ALA A 564 -25.29 -9.99 3.25
CA ALA A 564 -23.88 -9.62 3.11
C ALA A 564 -23.48 -9.46 1.64
N ASP A 565 -24.35 -9.83 0.70
CA ASP A 565 -24.07 -9.81 -0.74
C ASP A 565 -24.18 -8.37 -1.31
N ASP A 566 -24.83 -7.46 -0.60
CA ASP A 566 -25.03 -6.05 -0.93
C ASP A 566 -24.13 -5.09 -0.12
N ASN A 567 -23.29 -5.62 0.77
CA ASN A 567 -22.33 -4.81 1.53
C ASN A 567 -21.36 -4.05 0.60
N VAL A 568 -21.10 -2.80 0.96
CA VAL A 568 -20.15 -1.91 0.30
C VAL A 568 -18.85 -1.87 1.09
N ASN A 569 -17.74 -2.07 0.37
CA ASN A 569 -16.39 -1.99 0.93
C ASN A 569 -15.75 -0.64 0.62
N TYR A 570 -15.56 0.18 1.66
CA TYR A 570 -14.64 1.30 1.64
C TYR A 570 -13.22 0.74 1.76
N ASN A 571 -12.38 0.90 0.73
CA ASN A 571 -11.09 0.25 0.64
C ASN A 571 -9.97 1.27 0.36
N TYR A 572 -9.01 1.36 1.27
CA TYR A 572 -7.86 2.27 1.15
C TYR A 572 -6.59 1.43 1.10
N GLN A 573 -5.95 1.38 -0.06
CA GLN A 573 -4.79 0.53 -0.33
C GLN A 573 -3.61 1.36 -0.81
N THR A 574 -2.46 1.19 -0.20
CA THR A 574 -1.18 1.76 -0.64
C THR A 574 -0.17 0.63 -0.91
N ALA A 575 0.92 0.97 -1.61
CA ALA A 575 1.92 0.01 -2.07
C ALA A 575 3.07 -0.13 -1.04
N GLY A 576 4.31 -0.18 -1.51
CA GLY A 576 5.45 0.01 -0.61
C GLY A 576 5.73 1.50 -0.41
N GLY A 577 6.16 1.91 0.77
CA GLY A 577 6.43 3.32 1.11
C GLY A 577 6.16 3.59 2.59
N ASP A 578 6.58 4.75 3.10
CA ASP A 578 6.25 5.17 4.47
C ASP A 578 4.92 5.94 4.44
N ASP A 579 3.81 5.20 4.44
CA ASP A 579 2.47 5.72 4.15
C ASP A 579 1.75 6.27 5.40
N GLN A 580 0.80 7.18 5.19
CA GLN A 580 -0.04 7.72 6.27
C GLN A 580 -1.51 7.78 5.85
N ILE A 581 -2.42 7.20 6.63
CA ILE A 581 -3.87 7.27 6.40
C ILE A 581 -4.54 7.77 7.68
N SER A 582 -5.09 8.99 7.64
CA SER A 582 -5.88 9.57 8.73
C SER A 582 -7.33 9.70 8.29
N LEU A 583 -8.19 8.85 8.85
CA LEU A 583 -9.58 8.65 8.41
C LEU A 583 -10.57 9.00 9.52
N VAL A 584 -11.53 9.87 9.19
CA VAL A 584 -12.68 10.21 10.03
C VAL A 584 -13.93 9.60 9.40
N VAL A 585 -14.76 8.91 10.18
CA VAL A 585 -16.02 8.31 9.70
C VAL A 585 -17.17 8.79 10.57
N GLN A 586 -18.29 9.20 9.96
CA GLN A 586 -19.50 9.49 10.70
C GLN A 586 -20.19 8.19 11.16
N GLU A 587 -20.65 8.16 12.41
CA GLU A 587 -21.19 6.97 13.08
C GLU A 587 -22.31 6.27 12.31
N ASP A 588 -23.22 7.04 11.68
CA ASP A 588 -24.40 6.52 10.98
C ASP A 588 -24.05 5.59 9.81
N VAL A 589 -22.82 5.68 9.29
CA VAL A 589 -22.33 4.81 8.22
C VAL A 589 -22.02 3.41 8.77
N LEU A 590 -21.24 3.32 9.86
CA LEU A 590 -20.80 2.05 10.44
C LEU A 590 -21.81 1.43 11.43
N GLN A 591 -22.89 2.13 11.76
CA GLN A 591 -24.05 1.52 12.45
C GLN A 591 -24.84 0.53 11.56
N ARG A 592 -24.60 0.52 10.24
CA ARG A 592 -25.27 -0.35 9.27
C ARG A 592 -24.42 -1.57 8.96
N GLU A 593 -25.03 -2.74 8.74
CA GLU A 593 -24.28 -3.93 8.33
C GLU A 593 -23.65 -3.77 6.95
N ASP A 594 -24.28 -2.96 6.10
CA ASP A 594 -23.92 -2.75 4.70
C ASP A 594 -22.53 -2.09 4.51
N ALA A 595 -21.95 -1.49 5.56
CA ALA A 595 -20.71 -0.74 5.45
C ALA A 595 -19.53 -1.53 6.05
N LEU A 596 -18.53 -1.78 5.22
CA LEU A 596 -17.25 -2.39 5.59
C LEU A 596 -16.12 -1.42 5.24
N LEU A 597 -15.16 -1.25 6.15
CA LEU A 597 -13.97 -0.42 5.96
C LEU A 597 -12.72 -1.31 6.03
N ASN A 598 -11.91 -1.25 4.97
CA ASN A 598 -10.67 -1.99 4.83
C ASN A 598 -9.53 -1.02 4.54
N ILE A 599 -8.49 -1.05 5.37
CA ILE A 599 -7.27 -0.25 5.20
C ILE A 599 -6.10 -1.22 5.07
N ASN A 600 -5.30 -1.08 4.01
CA ASN A 600 -4.07 -1.82 3.78
C ASN A 600 -2.94 -0.87 3.37
N ALA A 601 -2.02 -0.61 4.30
CA ALA A 601 -0.89 0.30 4.07
C ALA A 601 0.33 -0.37 3.40
N GLY A 602 0.24 -1.64 3.03
CA GLY A 602 1.29 -2.30 2.23
C GLY A 602 2.57 -2.64 3.02
N ASN A 603 3.76 -2.19 2.61
CA ASN A 603 5.01 -2.42 3.37
C ASN A 603 5.76 -1.09 3.52
N GLY A 604 6.50 -0.91 4.61
CA GLY A 604 7.20 0.32 4.96
C GLY A 604 6.79 0.75 6.37
N ASP A 605 7.30 1.88 6.86
CA ASP A 605 6.98 2.35 8.21
C ASP A 605 5.69 3.19 8.14
N ASN A 606 4.53 2.55 8.32
CA ASN A 606 3.23 3.16 8.04
C ASN A 606 2.54 3.75 9.28
N VAL A 607 1.69 4.76 9.07
CA VAL A 607 0.85 5.35 10.12
C VAL A 607 -0.62 5.31 9.73
N VAL A 608 -1.43 4.53 10.45
CA VAL A 608 -2.89 4.48 10.24
C VAL A 608 -3.61 5.01 11.47
N GLU A 609 -4.42 6.03 11.29
CA GLU A 609 -5.27 6.61 12.32
C GLU A 609 -6.74 6.62 11.89
N THR A 610 -7.63 6.12 12.75
CA THR A 610 -9.07 6.10 12.46
C THR A 610 -9.89 6.61 13.64
N VAL A 611 -10.99 7.33 13.38
CA VAL A 611 -11.97 7.71 14.41
C VAL A 611 -13.38 7.60 13.85
N ILE A 612 -14.31 7.22 14.72
CA ILE A 612 -15.74 7.26 14.43
C ILE A 612 -16.36 8.37 15.27
N VAL A 613 -17.00 9.32 14.60
CA VAL A 613 -17.55 10.53 15.23
C VAL A 613 -19.06 10.65 15.03
N ASP A 614 -19.72 11.31 15.98
CA ASP A 614 -21.11 11.73 15.84
C ASP A 614 -21.24 12.92 14.86
N ALA A 615 -22.47 13.41 14.69
CA ALA A 615 -22.75 14.58 13.85
C ALA A 615 -22.08 15.88 14.33
N ASP A 616 -21.64 15.96 15.58
CA ASP A 616 -20.97 17.12 16.18
C ASP A 616 -19.43 16.96 16.17
N GLY A 617 -18.90 15.84 15.66
CA GLY A 617 -17.47 15.56 15.54
C GLY A 617 -16.83 14.97 16.79
N ALA A 618 -17.64 14.53 17.75
CA ALA A 618 -17.16 13.87 18.95
C ALA A 618 -17.07 12.35 18.73
N PRO A 619 -15.98 11.67 19.15
CA PRO A 619 -15.94 10.23 19.31
C PRO A 619 -17.24 9.66 19.90
N ALA A 620 -17.86 8.71 19.19
CA ALA A 620 -19.21 8.23 19.48
C ALA A 620 -19.24 6.75 19.87
N SER A 621 -20.07 6.38 20.84
CA SER A 621 -20.34 4.97 21.17
C SER A 621 -21.30 4.34 20.17
N ILE A 622 -20.88 3.25 19.53
CA ILE A 622 -21.59 2.63 18.40
C ILE A 622 -22.04 1.19 18.69
N VAL A 623 -23.01 1.08 19.60
CA VAL A 623 -23.62 -0.20 20.02
C VAL A 623 -24.06 -1.11 18.85
N ASN A 624 -24.52 -0.53 17.73
CA ASN A 624 -24.96 -1.33 16.59
C ASN A 624 -23.79 -1.92 15.78
N GLN A 625 -22.63 -1.27 15.75
CA GLN A 625 -21.45 -1.82 15.11
C GLN A 625 -20.98 -3.07 15.87
N GLN A 626 -20.83 -2.96 17.19
CA GLN A 626 -20.52 -4.09 18.08
C GLN A 626 -21.49 -5.27 17.88
N LEU A 627 -22.80 -4.99 17.72
CA LEU A 627 -23.78 -6.03 17.41
C LEU A 627 -23.53 -6.70 16.06
N ASN A 628 -23.14 -5.95 15.02
CA ASN A 628 -22.80 -6.54 13.72
C ASN A 628 -21.53 -7.41 13.81
N GLN A 629 -20.54 -7.00 14.61
CA GLN A 629 -19.33 -7.80 14.86
C GLN A 629 -19.63 -9.07 15.64
N ASP A 630 -20.53 -9.01 16.63
CA ASP A 630 -21.06 -10.16 17.36
C ASP A 630 -21.77 -11.17 16.43
N PHE A 631 -22.28 -10.72 15.28
CA PHE A 631 -22.83 -11.57 14.22
C PHE A 631 -21.77 -12.07 13.20
N GLY A 632 -20.50 -11.77 13.43
CA GLY A 632 -19.35 -12.26 12.66
C GLY A 632 -18.93 -11.37 11.49
N GLN A 633 -19.27 -10.08 11.51
CA GLN A 633 -18.86 -9.11 10.48
C GLN A 633 -17.72 -8.23 11.00
N GLU A 634 -16.51 -8.41 10.45
CA GLU A 634 -15.34 -7.55 10.72
C GLU A 634 -15.53 -6.22 9.97
N GLN A 635 -16.28 -5.27 10.55
CA GLN A 635 -16.66 -4.05 9.85
C GLN A 635 -15.50 -3.07 9.61
N VAL A 636 -14.47 -3.11 10.46
CA VAL A 636 -13.24 -2.32 10.27
C VAL A 636 -12.05 -3.26 10.32
N THR A 637 -11.28 -3.31 9.24
CA THR A 637 -10.04 -4.09 9.13
C THR A 637 -8.88 -3.17 8.77
N ILE A 638 -7.78 -3.27 9.52
CA ILE A 638 -6.56 -2.49 9.33
C ILE A 638 -5.37 -3.45 9.19
N SER A 639 -4.60 -3.31 8.12
CA SER A 639 -3.39 -4.07 7.84
C SER A 639 -2.25 -3.14 7.42
N THR A 640 -1.05 -3.29 7.99
CA THR A 640 0.11 -2.43 7.65
C THR A 640 1.35 -3.19 7.14
N GLY A 641 1.34 -4.52 7.24
CA GLY A 641 2.26 -5.40 6.52
C GLY A 641 3.63 -5.60 7.14
N THR A 642 4.69 -4.97 6.63
CA THR A 642 6.04 -5.11 7.23
C THR A 642 6.72 -3.77 7.31
N GLY A 643 7.39 -3.49 8.42
CA GLY A 643 7.99 -2.18 8.74
C GLY A 643 7.72 -1.84 10.20
N GLU A 644 8.20 -0.72 10.71
CA GLU A 644 7.84 -0.24 12.04
C GLU A 644 6.55 0.59 11.94
N ASP A 645 5.40 -0.08 12.11
CA ASP A 645 4.09 0.52 11.86
C ASP A 645 3.46 1.14 13.13
N VAL A 646 2.62 2.16 12.94
CA VAL A 646 1.81 2.79 13.98
C VAL A 646 0.34 2.71 13.60
N VAL A 647 -0.47 2.04 14.42
CA VAL A 647 -1.93 2.02 14.29
C VAL A 647 -2.58 2.68 15.50
N ARG A 648 -3.49 3.62 15.26
CA ARG A 648 -4.22 4.30 16.33
C ARG A 648 -5.70 4.41 16.00
N THR A 649 -6.52 3.70 16.76
CA THR A 649 -7.96 3.86 16.78
C THR A 649 -8.32 4.86 17.88
N TRP A 650 -9.18 5.82 17.54
CA TRP A 650 -9.65 6.84 18.47
C TRP A 650 -11.12 6.58 18.75
N GLY A 651 -11.48 6.46 20.02
CA GLY A 651 -12.85 6.41 20.46
C GLY A 651 -13.43 5.01 20.38
N ALA A 652 -14.76 4.95 20.26
CA ALA A 652 -15.46 3.69 20.20
C ALA A 652 -15.41 3.11 18.79
N GLY A 653 -15.57 1.80 18.76
CA GLY A 653 -15.62 1.01 17.57
C GLY A 653 -14.55 -0.03 17.55
N ASP A 654 -14.89 -1.18 17.00
CA ASP A 654 -14.01 -2.33 17.07
C ASP A 654 -13.37 -2.54 15.70
N ALA A 655 -12.05 -2.70 15.71
CA ALA A 655 -11.26 -2.97 14.52
C ALA A 655 -10.53 -4.29 14.68
N THR A 656 -10.39 -5.00 13.55
CA THR A 656 -9.40 -6.07 13.41
C THR A 656 -8.12 -5.47 12.87
N ILE A 657 -7.06 -5.48 13.69
CA ILE A 657 -5.77 -4.83 13.41
C ILE A 657 -4.70 -5.91 13.22
N SER A 658 -3.95 -5.83 12.12
CA SER A 658 -2.79 -6.70 11.86
C SER A 658 -1.60 -5.89 11.36
N THR A 659 -0.54 -5.78 12.15
CA THR A 659 0.62 -4.97 11.74
C THR A 659 1.71 -5.77 11.04
N GLY A 660 1.88 -7.04 11.40
CA GLY A 660 2.66 -7.99 10.61
C GLY A 660 4.09 -8.14 11.10
N ALA A 661 5.12 -7.70 10.39
CA ALA A 661 6.51 -7.90 10.84
C ALA A 661 7.27 -6.59 11.01
N GLY A 662 7.82 -6.36 12.20
CA GLY A 662 8.53 -5.14 12.56
C GLY A 662 8.38 -4.85 14.05
N ASN A 663 8.80 -3.68 14.52
CA ASN A 663 8.51 -3.27 15.90
C ASN A 663 7.35 -2.28 15.84
N ASP A 664 6.14 -2.79 16.02
CA ASP A 664 4.92 -2.04 15.76
C ASP A 664 4.36 -1.39 17.04
N VAL A 665 3.56 -0.34 16.86
CA VAL A 665 2.89 0.38 17.94
C VAL A 665 1.40 0.47 17.67
N ILE A 666 0.59 -0.11 18.54
CA ILE A 666 -0.87 -0.13 18.42
C ILE A 666 -1.50 0.59 19.61
N TYR A 667 -2.38 1.55 19.35
CA TYR A 667 -3.21 2.23 20.34
C TYR A 667 -4.69 1.92 20.05
N ALA A 668 -5.29 1.03 20.83
CA ALA A 668 -6.61 0.46 20.62
C ALA A 668 -7.77 1.44 20.92
N ASP A 669 -7.56 2.31 21.90
CA ASP A 669 -8.34 3.53 22.09
C ASP A 669 -7.47 4.50 22.88
N ASN A 670 -7.43 5.74 22.43
CA ASN A 670 -6.69 6.81 23.07
C ASN A 670 -7.48 8.13 23.10
N SER A 671 -8.80 8.05 22.97
CA SER A 671 -9.69 9.21 22.83
C SER A 671 -9.78 10.06 24.07
N GLY A 672 -9.34 9.60 25.25
CA GLY A 672 -9.19 10.45 26.42
C GLY A 672 -8.25 11.65 26.20
N LEU A 673 -7.34 11.58 25.23
CA LEU A 673 -6.52 12.73 24.82
C LEU A 673 -7.29 13.77 23.97
N ILE A 674 -8.38 13.36 23.32
CA ILE A 674 -9.23 14.26 22.53
C ILE A 674 -10.25 14.87 23.48
N SER A 675 -10.04 16.13 23.88
CA SER A 675 -10.93 16.86 24.79
C SER A 675 -12.35 16.97 24.23
N LEU A 676 -13.25 16.08 24.64
CA LEU A 676 -14.68 16.19 24.41
C LEU A 676 -15.35 16.73 25.65
N GLU A 677 -15.87 17.94 25.55
CA GLU A 677 -16.86 18.37 26.51
C GLU A 677 -18.18 18.66 25.81
N ASP A 678 -19.14 17.77 26.07
CA ASP A 678 -20.57 18.04 25.95
C ASP A 678 -20.84 19.47 26.43
N GLY A 679 -21.45 20.26 25.56
CA GLY A 679 -21.66 21.71 25.68
C GLY A 679 -22.54 22.17 26.84
N SER A 680 -22.51 21.49 27.99
CA SER A 680 -23.31 21.78 29.16
C SER A 680 -22.57 21.86 30.51
N THR A 681 -21.23 21.86 30.57
CA THR A 681 -20.44 22.51 31.65
C THR A 681 -18.96 22.32 31.37
N PRO A 682 -18.06 23.32 31.54
CA PRO A 682 -16.62 23.07 31.55
C PRO A 682 -16.20 22.23 32.77
N LEU A 683 -15.82 20.98 32.58
CA LEU A 683 -15.20 20.05 33.52
C LEU A 683 -13.71 20.00 33.13
N VAL A 684 -12.95 21.08 33.25
CA VAL A 684 -12.72 21.79 34.50
C VAL A 684 -12.97 23.29 34.35
N THR A 685 -13.87 23.82 35.17
CA THR A 685 -13.93 25.26 35.42
C THR A 685 -12.64 25.70 36.13
N GLY A 686 -11.64 26.15 35.37
CA GLY A 686 -10.62 27.07 35.86
C GLY A 686 -9.23 26.52 36.23
N ALA A 687 -8.79 25.38 35.70
CA ALA A 687 -7.37 25.07 35.69
C ALA A 687 -6.71 25.95 34.63
N THR A 688 -6.34 27.16 35.05
CA THR A 688 -5.39 27.96 34.30
C THR A 688 -4.00 27.72 34.87
N ASP A 689 -2.97 27.78 34.05
CA ASP A 689 -1.61 27.92 34.57
C ASP A 689 -1.55 29.16 35.52
N ILE A 690 -0.45 29.36 36.24
CA ILE A 690 -0.33 30.53 37.13
C ILE A 690 -0.45 31.89 36.40
N ASN A 691 -0.45 31.88 35.06
CA ASN A 691 -0.56 33.04 34.18
C ASN A 691 -1.97 33.23 33.60
N GLY A 692 -2.91 32.29 33.78
CA GLY A 692 -4.28 32.39 33.30
C GLY A 692 -4.57 31.69 31.97
N ASN A 693 -3.65 30.86 31.46
CA ASN A 693 -3.82 30.11 30.20
C ASN A 693 -4.56 28.79 30.45
N ALA A 694 -5.47 28.39 29.56
CA ALA A 694 -6.10 27.06 29.63
C ALA A 694 -5.02 25.96 29.57
N ILE A 695 -5.20 24.91 30.37
CA ILE A 695 -4.26 23.79 30.43
C ILE A 695 -4.83 22.60 29.65
N GLU A 696 -4.00 21.94 28.86
CA GLU A 696 -4.28 20.72 28.08
C GLU A 696 -4.72 19.56 29.00
N GLN A 697 -5.63 18.69 28.52
CA GLN A 697 -6.16 17.52 29.26
C GLN A 697 -5.26 16.27 29.13
N VAL A 698 -3.95 16.45 28.99
CA VAL A 698 -2.98 15.36 28.87
C VAL A 698 -2.22 15.23 30.18
N THR A 699 -1.97 14.00 30.63
CA THR A 699 -1.16 13.77 31.83
C THR A 699 0.23 14.37 31.63
N ARG A 700 0.63 15.28 32.52
CA ARG A 700 1.89 16.00 32.39
C ARG A 700 2.55 16.18 33.74
N TRP A 701 3.86 15.98 33.78
CA TRP A 701 4.72 16.25 34.93
C TRP A 701 5.76 17.32 34.61
N GLU A 702 5.74 18.42 35.35
CA GLU A 702 6.70 19.54 35.24
C GLU A 702 7.64 19.53 36.44
N PHE A 703 8.89 19.08 36.25
CA PHE A 703 9.91 19.03 37.29
C PHE A 703 10.70 20.34 37.38
N ASN A 704 11.32 20.58 38.55
CA ASN A 704 12.17 21.74 38.80
C ASN A 704 11.45 23.09 38.61
N SER A 705 10.15 23.14 38.95
CA SER A 705 9.27 24.30 38.76
C SER A 705 8.73 24.90 40.06
N THR A 706 8.31 26.17 40.02
CA THR A 706 7.77 26.93 41.17
C THR A 706 6.39 26.47 41.62
N ALA A 707 5.94 25.30 41.14
CA ALA A 707 4.72 24.66 41.60
C ALA A 707 4.63 24.69 43.13
N ASN A 708 3.44 24.99 43.63
CA ASN A 708 3.15 25.06 45.05
C ASN A 708 1.70 24.61 45.25
N GLY A 709 1.50 23.29 45.35
CA GLY A 709 0.18 22.68 45.46
C GLY A 709 -0.43 22.23 44.14
N ALA A 710 0.35 21.49 43.32
CA ALA A 710 -0.09 20.58 42.27
C ALA A 710 -0.09 21.03 40.80
N LEU A 711 -0.05 22.32 40.42
CA LEU A 711 -0.18 22.69 38.98
C LEU A 711 1.14 23.13 38.32
N PRO A 712 1.37 22.82 37.02
CA PRO A 712 2.48 23.35 36.24
C PRO A 712 2.44 24.87 36.18
N THR A 713 3.62 25.48 36.21
CA THR A 713 3.77 26.94 36.28
C THR A 713 4.49 27.52 35.07
N GLY A 714 5.21 26.71 34.29
CA GLY A 714 6.11 27.17 33.23
C GLY A 714 7.32 27.96 33.77
N VAL A 715 7.52 28.00 35.09
CA VAL A 715 8.52 28.82 35.78
C VAL A 715 9.41 27.95 36.65
N SER A 716 10.71 27.91 36.37
CA SER A 716 11.67 27.09 37.12
C SER A 716 11.79 27.52 38.60
N ASN A 717 11.80 26.57 39.55
CA ASN A 717 11.91 26.87 40.99
C ASN A 717 13.32 27.18 41.49
N SER A 718 14.36 26.90 40.71
CA SER A 718 15.78 27.16 40.99
C SER A 718 16.01 27.84 42.36
N ALA A 719 16.01 27.05 43.44
CA ALA A 719 15.79 27.49 44.82
C ALA A 719 16.64 28.69 45.27
N VAL A 720 16.14 29.51 46.20
CA VAL A 720 16.84 30.73 46.72
C VAL A 720 18.16 30.40 47.46
N ASP A 721 18.32 29.17 47.96
CA ASP A 721 19.55 28.70 48.61
C ASP A 721 20.58 28.10 47.63
N LEU A 722 20.17 27.75 46.40
CA LEU A 722 21.02 27.15 45.35
C LEU A 722 21.14 28.02 44.08
N SER A 723 20.33 29.06 43.97
CA SER A 723 20.33 30.03 42.88
C SER A 723 20.07 31.41 43.49
N ASN A 724 21.08 32.28 43.42
CA ASN A 724 20.88 33.69 43.72
C ASN A 724 20.45 34.40 42.44
N GLY A 725 19.17 34.25 42.07
CA GLY A 725 18.46 35.13 41.16
C GLY A 725 18.81 35.05 39.67
N ALA A 726 18.73 33.87 39.05
CA ALA A 726 18.87 33.78 37.60
C ALA A 726 17.95 32.73 36.97
N ASN A 727 16.92 33.19 36.27
CA ASN A 727 16.56 32.56 35.00
C ASN A 727 17.85 32.59 34.15
N GLY A 728 18.50 31.43 33.98
CA GLY A 728 19.69 31.28 33.13
C GLY A 728 21.03 30.96 33.82
N VAL A 729 21.08 30.50 35.08
CA VAL A 729 22.29 29.89 35.67
C VAL A 729 22.04 28.42 35.97
N ALA A 730 22.94 27.54 35.52
CA ALA A 730 22.83 26.09 35.71
C ALA A 730 22.85 25.71 37.20
N GLN A 731 21.79 25.04 37.66
CA GLN A 731 21.75 24.40 38.98
C GLN A 731 22.78 23.26 38.99
N THR A 732 23.79 23.35 39.85
CA THR A 732 24.95 22.43 39.86
C THR A 732 25.00 21.62 41.16
N PHE A 733 25.28 20.33 41.02
CA PHE A 733 25.41 19.36 42.11
C PHE A 733 26.83 18.79 42.13
N ASN A 734 27.42 18.65 43.33
CA ASN A 734 28.67 17.95 43.58
C ASN A 734 28.45 16.42 43.58
N ALA A 735 27.90 15.92 42.48
CA ALA A 735 27.70 14.52 42.20
C ALA A 735 28.22 14.21 40.79
N PHE A 736 28.78 13.02 40.58
CA PHE A 736 29.33 12.59 39.29
C PHE A 736 29.25 11.07 39.17
N LYS A 737 29.34 10.54 37.94
CA LYS A 737 29.19 9.10 37.65
C LYS A 737 27.89 8.52 38.22
N LEU A 738 26.81 9.29 38.13
CA LEU A 738 25.47 8.82 38.47
C LEU A 738 24.87 8.08 37.29
N GLN A 739 23.88 7.24 37.57
CA GLN A 739 22.95 6.74 36.56
C GLN A 739 21.52 7.06 36.96
N VAL A 740 20.65 7.19 35.95
CA VAL A 740 19.20 7.37 36.08
C VAL A 740 18.46 6.25 35.36
N GLN A 741 17.29 5.88 35.87
CA GLN A 741 16.33 4.98 35.23
C GLN A 741 14.96 5.63 35.39
N VAL A 742 14.18 5.63 34.32
CA VAL A 742 12.77 6.05 34.32
C VAL A 742 11.91 4.81 34.20
N SER A 743 10.82 4.77 34.97
CA SER A 743 9.78 3.77 34.88
C SER A 743 8.44 4.45 34.64
N PHE A 744 7.64 3.92 33.72
CA PHE A 744 6.26 4.34 33.51
C PHE A 744 5.34 3.11 33.40
N LYS A 745 4.29 3.03 34.24
CA LYS A 745 3.39 1.85 34.31
C LYS A 745 4.13 0.51 34.42
N GLY A 746 5.20 0.49 35.21
CA GLY A 746 6.07 -0.68 35.41
C GLY A 746 7.08 -0.97 34.30
N PHE A 747 6.98 -0.33 33.13
CA PHE A 747 7.98 -0.43 32.07
C PHE A 747 9.22 0.39 32.44
N GLU A 748 10.36 -0.30 32.57
CA GLU A 748 11.61 0.33 33.00
C GLU A 748 12.59 0.50 31.84
N SER A 749 13.07 1.74 31.67
CA SER A 749 14.21 2.01 30.80
C SER A 749 15.51 1.34 31.27
N VAL A 750 16.49 1.28 30.38
CA VAL A 750 17.86 0.94 30.79
C VAL A 750 18.47 2.04 31.67
N TRP A 751 19.40 1.66 32.56
CA TRP A 751 20.14 2.66 33.35
C TRP A 751 21.05 3.52 32.48
N VAL A 752 20.74 4.80 32.36
CA VAL A 752 21.48 5.80 31.56
C VAL A 752 22.50 6.54 32.43
N ASP A 753 23.71 6.74 31.90
CA ASP A 753 24.77 7.52 32.57
C ASP A 753 24.45 9.02 32.56
N VAL A 754 24.45 9.65 33.75
CA VAL A 754 24.24 11.10 33.86
C VAL A 754 25.55 11.84 33.50
N PRO A 755 25.55 12.73 32.49
CA PRO A 755 26.72 13.50 32.12
C PRO A 755 27.24 14.35 33.30
N HIS A 756 28.56 14.51 33.36
CA HIS A 756 29.21 15.28 34.43
C HIS A 756 30.48 15.97 33.92
N SER A 757 30.88 17.05 34.60
CA SER A 757 32.16 17.75 34.41
C SER A 757 32.98 17.65 35.69
N GLU A 758 34.16 17.04 35.61
CA GLU A 758 34.99 16.72 36.79
C GLU A 758 34.15 15.97 37.85
N THR A 759 33.93 16.58 39.01
CA THR A 759 33.17 15.99 40.14
C THR A 759 31.76 16.57 40.30
N GLN A 760 31.22 17.21 39.27
CA GLN A 760 29.93 17.91 39.32
C GLN A 760 29.03 17.56 38.13
N THR A 761 27.72 17.59 38.34
CA THR A 761 26.68 17.49 37.31
C THR A 761 25.72 18.67 37.46
N THR A 762 24.90 18.93 36.45
CA THR A 762 23.92 20.03 36.44
C THR A 762 22.51 19.50 36.19
N ALA A 763 21.48 20.25 36.57
CA ALA A 763 20.09 19.86 36.31
C ALA A 763 19.83 19.62 34.81
N LEU A 764 20.39 20.44 33.92
CA LEU A 764 20.28 20.22 32.47
C LEU A 764 20.94 18.91 32.01
N GLN A 765 22.05 18.50 32.64
CA GLN A 765 22.66 17.19 32.36
C GLN A 765 21.82 16.04 32.90
N VAL A 766 21.16 16.23 34.04
CA VAL A 766 20.18 15.26 34.56
C VAL A 766 18.97 15.16 33.61
N ASN A 767 18.38 16.28 33.20
CA ASN A 767 17.29 16.33 32.22
C ASN A 767 17.69 15.61 30.92
N GLN A 768 18.90 15.85 30.42
CA GLN A 768 19.37 15.17 29.21
C GLN A 768 19.47 13.65 29.37
N ALA A 769 19.86 13.17 30.54
CA ALA A 769 19.91 11.73 30.83
C ALA A 769 18.51 11.12 31.01
N ILE A 770 17.55 11.88 31.58
CA ILE A 770 16.15 11.46 31.68
C ILE A 770 15.52 11.39 30.27
N LYS A 771 15.72 12.42 29.43
CA LYS A 771 15.26 12.40 28.03
C LYS A 771 15.84 11.24 27.24
N ASP A 772 17.11 10.90 27.46
CA ASP A 772 17.76 9.74 26.85
C ASP A 772 17.19 8.41 27.37
N ALA A 773 16.77 8.36 28.64
CA ALA A 773 16.10 7.19 29.21
C ALA A 773 14.64 7.03 28.75
N VAL A 774 14.00 8.09 28.25
CA VAL A 774 12.60 8.07 27.78
C VAL A 774 12.54 8.00 26.26
N ASN A 775 13.02 9.04 25.56
CA ASN A 775 12.80 9.23 24.12
C ASN A 775 13.68 8.31 23.23
N ASN A 776 14.62 7.57 23.81
CA ASN A 776 15.44 6.57 23.10
C ASN A 776 15.23 5.14 23.63
N ASP A 777 14.23 4.95 24.50
CA ASP A 777 13.83 3.63 24.98
C ASP A 777 12.74 3.07 24.07
N ALA A 778 12.87 1.79 23.70
CA ALA A 778 12.00 1.15 22.71
C ALA A 778 10.52 1.11 23.11
N VAL A 779 10.21 1.14 24.41
CA VAL A 779 8.82 1.13 24.91
C VAL A 779 8.42 2.53 25.37
N LEU A 780 9.23 3.16 26.23
CA LEU A 780 8.82 4.44 26.84
C LEU A 780 8.61 5.56 25.84
N GLN A 781 9.35 5.58 24.72
CA GLN A 781 9.18 6.60 23.67
C GLN A 781 7.77 6.60 23.06
N ASN A 782 7.04 5.49 23.18
CA ASN A 782 5.68 5.32 22.68
C ASN A 782 4.61 5.59 23.76
N LEU A 783 5.00 5.74 25.03
CA LEU A 783 4.08 5.92 26.15
C LEU A 783 4.17 7.31 26.77
N ILE A 784 5.37 7.89 26.81
CA ILE A 784 5.65 9.22 27.39
C ILE A 784 6.73 9.95 26.57
N GLU A 785 6.66 11.27 26.53
CA GLU A 785 7.65 12.12 25.88
C GLU A 785 8.29 13.08 26.90
N ALA A 786 9.62 13.14 26.93
CA ALA A 786 10.37 14.05 27.80
C ALA A 786 10.97 15.23 27.02
N ASN A 787 10.64 16.45 27.45
CA ASN A 787 10.96 17.71 26.79
C ASN A 787 11.65 18.71 27.73
N ASP A 788 12.51 19.57 27.16
CA ASP A 788 13.08 20.69 27.91
C ASP A 788 12.05 21.82 28.05
N GLY A 789 11.78 22.23 29.28
CA GLY A 789 10.97 23.42 29.55
C GLY A 789 11.81 24.70 29.70
N ASN A 790 11.16 25.77 30.17
CA ASN A 790 11.83 27.04 30.41
C ASN A 790 12.88 26.95 31.54
N GLY A 791 14.14 27.26 31.23
CA GLY A 791 15.22 27.31 32.23
C GLY A 791 15.78 25.93 32.55
N ASN A 792 15.57 25.42 33.76
CA ASN A 792 15.99 24.06 34.17
C ASN A 792 14.80 23.09 34.29
N ILE A 793 13.61 23.48 33.80
CA ILE A 793 12.41 22.63 33.81
C ILE A 793 12.64 21.42 32.90
N LEU A 794 12.12 20.28 33.35
CA LEU A 794 11.88 19.10 32.52
C LEU A 794 10.37 18.88 32.51
N ASP A 795 9.80 18.76 31.31
CA ASP A 795 8.42 18.38 31.09
C ASP A 795 8.38 16.92 30.63
N ILE A 796 7.55 16.10 31.24
CA ILE A 796 7.22 14.75 30.76
C ILE A 796 5.73 14.73 30.49
N VAL A 797 5.32 14.28 29.30
CA VAL A 797 3.93 14.26 28.84
C VAL A 797 3.56 12.83 28.48
N SER A 798 2.38 12.38 28.87
CA SER A 798 1.84 11.08 28.43
C SER A 798 1.40 11.14 26.97
N LEU A 799 1.73 10.10 26.21
CA LEU A 799 1.26 9.87 24.85
C LEU A 799 0.01 8.97 24.82
N ILE A 800 -0.35 8.43 25.99
CA ILE A 800 -1.54 7.62 26.22
C ILE A 800 -2.50 8.34 27.16
N ASP A 801 -3.79 8.04 27.05
CA ASP A 801 -4.80 8.51 27.99
C ASP A 801 -4.77 7.76 29.33
N GLU A 802 -5.52 8.27 30.31
CA GLU A 802 -5.52 7.71 31.66
C GLU A 802 -6.50 6.54 31.81
N GLN A 803 -6.41 5.78 32.89
CA GLN A 803 -7.44 4.79 33.26
C GLN A 803 -8.41 5.41 34.28
N GLN A 804 -9.73 5.22 34.07
CA GLN A 804 -10.77 5.79 34.94
C GLN A 804 -10.53 5.46 36.43
N GLY A 805 -10.45 6.49 37.28
CA GLY A 805 -10.40 6.33 38.73
C GLY A 805 -9.02 6.00 39.33
N LEU A 806 -7.97 5.97 38.51
CA LEU A 806 -6.57 5.82 38.92
C LEU A 806 -5.81 7.11 38.63
N GLY A 807 -6.04 8.15 39.44
CA GLY A 807 -5.18 9.34 39.43
C GLY A 807 -3.80 8.93 39.95
N ASN A 808 -2.89 8.56 39.05
CA ASN A 808 -1.70 7.80 39.37
C ASN A 808 -0.46 8.71 39.46
N LEU A 809 -0.28 9.31 40.64
CA LEU A 809 1.03 9.82 41.06
C LEU A 809 2.11 8.72 41.09
N ASP A 810 1.70 7.45 41.08
CA ASP A 810 2.56 6.27 41.25
C ASP A 810 2.99 5.64 39.91
N ASP A 811 2.44 6.05 38.77
CA ASP A 811 2.76 5.42 37.46
C ASP A 811 4.13 5.82 36.94
N LEU A 812 4.61 7.02 37.25
CA LEU A 812 5.93 7.53 36.87
C LEU A 812 6.90 7.46 38.06
N SER A 813 8.09 6.87 37.83
CA SER A 813 9.21 6.93 38.77
C SER A 813 10.50 7.33 38.07
N ILE A 814 11.32 8.16 38.75
CA ILE A 814 12.66 8.55 38.29
C ILE A 814 13.68 8.19 39.36
N ASP A 815 14.40 7.10 39.11
CA ASP A 815 15.33 6.52 40.06
C ASP A 815 16.78 6.87 39.75
N PHE A 816 17.53 7.25 40.79
CA PHE A 816 18.95 7.57 40.67
C PHE A 816 19.83 6.67 41.51
N ARG A 817 21.00 6.29 40.96
CA ARG A 817 22.04 5.56 41.70
C ARG A 817 23.43 6.16 41.52
N GLY A 818 24.21 6.18 42.60
CA GLY A 818 25.62 6.63 42.59
C GLY A 818 26.58 5.64 41.91
N PRO A 819 27.89 5.88 41.86
CA PRO A 819 28.85 4.93 41.32
C PRO A 819 29.20 3.78 42.29
N LEU A 820 29.78 2.71 41.76
CA LEU A 820 30.41 1.65 42.55
C LEU A 820 31.74 2.10 43.16
N ALA A 821 32.09 1.54 44.31
CA ALA A 821 33.40 1.74 44.93
C ALA A 821 34.53 1.18 44.04
N ALA A 822 35.72 1.77 44.13
CA ALA A 822 36.90 1.33 43.39
C ALA A 822 37.22 -0.16 43.63
N GLY A 823 37.36 -0.94 42.55
CA GLY A 823 37.65 -2.38 42.59
C GLY A 823 36.46 -3.30 42.96
N ALA A 824 35.25 -2.78 43.18
CA ALA A 824 34.02 -3.57 43.23
C ALA A 824 33.77 -4.34 41.93
N ASN A 825 33.18 -5.54 42.04
CA ASN A 825 32.70 -6.30 40.90
C ASN A 825 31.58 -5.51 40.21
N ASN A 826 31.68 -5.37 38.89
CA ASN A 826 30.74 -4.56 38.09
C ASN A 826 30.09 -5.36 36.96
N PRO A 827 29.24 -6.37 37.27
CA PRO A 827 28.54 -7.13 36.25
C PRO A 827 27.45 -6.31 35.52
N THR A 828 27.00 -5.20 36.10
CA THR A 828 25.88 -4.37 35.59
C THR A 828 26.32 -3.14 34.81
N GLY A 829 27.61 -3.03 34.44
CA GLY A 829 28.14 -1.88 33.68
C GLY A 829 28.13 -0.53 34.42
N ARG A 830 27.77 -0.49 35.71
CA ARG A 830 27.62 0.74 36.51
C ARG A 830 28.95 1.51 36.63
N PRO A 831 28.97 2.85 36.47
CA PRO A 831 30.18 3.65 36.64
C PRO A 831 30.90 3.39 37.97
N GLN A 832 32.22 3.35 37.91
CA GLN A 832 33.06 2.99 39.06
C GLN A 832 34.04 4.11 39.42
N LEU A 833 34.24 4.30 40.72
CA LEU A 833 35.23 5.25 41.24
C LEU A 833 36.66 4.75 41.00
N THR A 834 37.58 5.69 40.75
CA THR A 834 39.01 5.42 40.83
C THR A 834 39.48 5.45 42.28
N ALA A 835 40.71 4.96 42.55
CA ALA A 835 41.25 4.92 43.90
C ALA A 835 41.42 6.31 44.55
N ASP A 836 41.52 7.37 43.75
CA ASP A 836 41.73 8.76 44.19
C ASP A 836 40.42 9.56 44.30
N GLU A 837 39.30 9.01 43.82
CA GLU A 837 37.99 9.66 43.85
C GLU A 837 37.23 9.37 45.16
N SER A 838 36.61 10.40 45.74
CA SER A 838 35.71 10.27 46.89
C SER A 838 34.27 10.04 46.44
N ASN A 839 33.47 9.32 47.24
CA ASN A 839 32.08 8.99 46.93
C ASN A 839 31.21 10.26 46.71
N PRO A 840 30.60 10.43 45.52
CA PRO A 840 29.80 11.61 45.17
C PRO A 840 28.40 11.70 45.77
N THR A 841 27.95 10.72 46.57
CA THR A 841 26.53 10.64 47.01
C THR A 841 26.07 11.75 47.97
N ALA A 842 26.90 12.73 48.31
CA ALA A 842 26.56 13.80 49.26
C ALA A 842 25.40 14.70 48.78
N GLN A 843 25.16 14.79 47.47
CA GLN A 843 24.04 15.54 46.88
C GLN A 843 23.11 14.68 46.03
N LEU A 844 23.21 13.35 46.08
CA LEU A 844 22.27 12.45 45.39
C LEU A 844 20.84 12.64 45.91
N GLY A 845 20.66 12.72 47.24
CA GLY A 845 19.35 12.99 47.82
C GLY A 845 18.74 14.31 47.37
N ALA A 846 19.56 15.35 47.17
CA ALA A 846 19.07 16.64 46.67
C ALA A 846 18.65 16.60 45.19
N ILE A 847 19.19 15.66 44.39
CA ILE A 847 18.73 15.41 43.04
C ILE A 847 17.42 14.62 43.12
N GLN A 848 17.38 13.55 43.91
CA GLN A 848 16.17 12.74 44.12
C GLN A 848 14.99 13.59 44.59
N ASP A 849 15.19 14.51 45.55
CA ASP A 849 14.14 15.41 46.04
C ASP A 849 13.55 16.31 44.93
N ILE A 850 14.30 16.64 43.87
CA ILE A 850 13.83 17.51 42.76
C ILE A 850 12.96 16.73 41.77
N TYR A 851 13.31 15.47 41.54
CA TYR A 851 12.64 14.57 40.59
C TYR A 851 11.79 13.52 41.31
N ASN A 852 11.43 13.78 42.57
CA ASN A 852 10.63 12.86 43.36
C ASN A 852 9.19 12.87 42.88
N THR A 853 8.65 11.69 42.58
CA THR A 853 7.25 11.52 42.19
C THR A 853 6.32 11.24 43.38
N ASP A 854 6.86 10.78 44.52
CA ASP A 854 6.09 10.45 45.73
C ASP A 854 5.35 11.65 46.39
N ASP A 855 5.78 12.89 46.14
CA ASP A 855 5.29 14.11 46.82
C ASP A 855 4.46 15.04 45.91
N ILE A 856 4.14 14.59 44.68
CA ILE A 856 3.36 15.36 43.70
C ILE A 856 1.97 15.71 44.28
N GLY A 857 1.41 16.85 43.87
CA GLY A 857 0.10 17.29 44.35
C GLY A 857 0.07 17.96 45.74
N THR A 858 1.16 17.90 46.51
CA THR A 858 1.19 18.43 47.88
C THR A 858 1.54 19.92 47.95
N ALA A 859 1.13 20.60 49.03
CA ALA A 859 1.40 22.03 49.26
C ALA A 859 2.90 22.39 49.50
N GLY A 860 3.81 21.43 49.29
CA GLY A 860 5.26 21.62 49.30
C GLY A 860 5.97 20.99 48.10
N SER A 861 5.23 20.42 47.14
CA SER A 861 5.79 19.82 45.92
C SER A 861 6.52 20.86 45.09
N THR A 862 7.66 20.46 44.52
CA THR A 862 8.42 21.21 43.51
C THR A 862 8.14 20.76 42.07
N VAL A 863 7.13 19.90 41.93
CA VAL A 863 6.65 19.30 40.68
C VAL A 863 5.21 19.77 40.45
N GLY A 864 4.93 20.26 39.25
CA GLY A 864 3.57 20.56 38.79
C GLY A 864 3.02 19.40 37.99
N GLU A 865 1.71 19.16 38.07
CA GLU A 865 1.05 18.06 37.40
C GLU A 865 -0.35 18.43 36.89
N VAL A 866 -0.72 17.80 35.79
CA VAL A 866 -2.08 17.77 35.28
C VAL A 866 -2.44 16.32 35.10
N ASP A 867 -3.57 15.90 35.66
CA ASP A 867 -4.15 14.59 35.40
C ASP A 867 -4.83 14.65 34.03
N GLY A 868 -4.58 13.63 33.21
CA GLY A 868 -5.30 13.38 31.98
C GLY A 868 -6.70 12.83 32.25
N VAL A 869 -7.39 12.44 31.18
CA VAL A 869 -8.73 11.86 31.24
C VAL A 869 -8.70 10.52 30.52
N ALA A 870 -9.43 9.55 31.05
CA ALA A 870 -9.61 8.26 30.39
C ALA A 870 -10.68 8.33 29.31
N SER A 871 -10.64 7.39 28.36
CA SER A 871 -11.71 7.23 27.38
C SER A 871 -13.08 7.14 28.03
N SER A 872 -14.06 7.76 27.38
CA SER A 872 -15.48 7.75 27.79
C SER A 872 -16.30 6.69 27.07
N VAL A 873 -15.68 6.03 26.10
CA VAL A 873 -16.26 5.04 25.20
C VAL A 873 -15.46 3.74 25.31
N GLU A 874 -16.08 2.62 24.90
CA GLU A 874 -15.48 1.29 24.98
C GLU A 874 -14.86 0.88 23.64
N SER A 875 -13.83 0.03 23.73
CA SER A 875 -13.05 -0.52 22.62
C SER A 875 -12.98 -2.04 22.77
N ASP A 876 -13.33 -2.77 21.71
CA ASP A 876 -13.31 -4.24 21.69
C ASP A 876 -12.47 -4.76 20.50
N ASN A 877 -11.30 -4.15 20.25
CA ASN A 877 -10.49 -4.45 19.07
C ASN A 877 -9.90 -5.87 19.12
N VAL A 878 -9.64 -6.45 17.95
CA VAL A 878 -8.87 -7.69 17.79
C VAL A 878 -7.52 -7.35 17.18
N ILE A 879 -6.43 -7.55 17.93
CA ILE A 879 -5.10 -7.08 17.59
C ILE A 879 -4.17 -8.27 17.36
N ASN A 880 -3.51 -8.31 16.21
CA ASN A 880 -2.38 -9.19 15.93
C ASN A 880 -1.16 -8.35 15.54
N ALA A 881 -0.24 -8.15 16.47
CA ALA A 881 0.99 -7.41 16.21
C ALA A 881 1.99 -8.20 15.34
N GLY A 882 1.81 -9.51 15.20
CA GLY A 882 2.65 -10.37 14.37
C GLY A 882 4.03 -10.63 14.98
N THR A 883 5.11 -10.26 14.30
CA THR A 883 6.48 -10.56 14.73
C THR A 883 7.31 -9.31 14.98
N GLY A 884 7.76 -9.14 16.21
CA GLY A 884 8.87 -8.27 16.57
C GLY A 884 8.77 -7.83 18.01
N ASN A 885 9.30 -6.65 18.34
CA ASN A 885 9.16 -6.07 19.68
C ASN A 885 8.09 -4.99 19.68
N ASP A 886 6.84 -5.40 19.90
CA ASP A 886 5.67 -4.55 19.69
C ASP A 886 5.24 -3.85 20.98
N VAL A 887 4.59 -2.70 20.84
CA VAL A 887 3.95 -1.97 21.94
C VAL A 887 2.45 -1.88 21.68
N ILE A 888 1.66 -2.47 22.57
CA ILE A 888 0.21 -2.56 22.42
C ILE A 888 -0.44 -1.83 23.61
N VAL A 889 -1.10 -0.71 23.34
CA VAL A 889 -1.83 0.09 24.34
C VAL A 889 -3.31 -0.21 24.19
N LEU A 890 -3.88 -0.91 25.17
CA LEU A 890 -5.30 -1.26 25.20
C LEU A 890 -6.15 -0.09 25.72
N GLY A 891 -7.42 -0.09 25.35
CA GLY A 891 -8.34 1.01 25.66
C GLY A 891 -8.66 1.13 27.15
N THR A 892 -9.01 2.35 27.56
CA THR A 892 -9.21 2.71 28.97
C THR A 892 -10.67 2.89 29.37
N GLY A 893 -11.60 2.59 28.47
CA GLY A 893 -13.04 2.64 28.69
C GLY A 893 -13.50 1.65 29.76
N GLU A 894 -14.55 2.00 30.54
CA GLU A 894 -15.07 1.16 31.65
C GLU A 894 -15.53 -0.25 31.21
N PHE A 895 -15.81 -0.42 29.92
CA PHE A 895 -16.36 -1.64 29.33
C PHE A 895 -15.50 -2.20 28.20
N SER A 896 -14.30 -1.65 27.95
CA SER A 896 -13.41 -2.14 26.89
C SER A 896 -13.02 -3.61 27.13
N ASN A 897 -12.99 -4.41 26.06
CA ASN A 897 -12.60 -5.81 26.03
C ASN A 897 -11.69 -6.11 24.83
N ASP A 898 -10.54 -5.44 24.77
CA ASP A 898 -9.63 -5.63 23.65
C ASP A 898 -9.03 -7.06 23.69
N THR A 899 -8.82 -7.64 22.51
CA THR A 899 -8.28 -8.99 22.32
C THR A 899 -6.91 -8.92 21.66
N VAL A 900 -5.87 -9.40 22.34
CA VAL A 900 -4.54 -9.61 21.75
C VAL A 900 -4.42 -11.05 21.29
N LYS A 901 -4.34 -11.25 19.98
CA LYS A 901 -4.30 -12.55 19.32
C LYS A 901 -2.86 -12.99 19.09
N ILE A 902 -2.54 -14.19 19.56
CA ILE A 902 -1.23 -14.83 19.42
C ILE A 902 -1.39 -16.10 18.58
N ASP A 903 -1.07 -16.01 17.28
CA ASP A 903 -1.20 -17.12 16.33
C ASP A 903 0.13 -17.72 15.84
N GLY A 904 1.25 -17.16 16.30
CA GLY A 904 2.58 -17.53 15.85
C GLY A 904 3.68 -17.21 16.85
N VAL A 905 4.90 -17.11 16.33
CA VAL A 905 6.08 -16.67 17.08
C VAL A 905 6.19 -15.15 17.00
N PHE A 906 6.66 -14.54 18.08
CA PHE A 906 6.88 -13.10 18.24
C PHE A 906 8.15 -12.91 19.10
N ASP A 907 8.73 -11.70 19.16
CA ASP A 907 9.89 -11.48 20.04
C ASP A 907 9.43 -11.03 21.43
N ARG A 908 8.96 -9.78 21.57
CA ARG A 908 8.49 -9.24 22.84
C ARG A 908 7.35 -8.25 22.64
N ASP A 909 6.19 -8.57 23.20
CA ASP A 909 5.03 -7.68 23.14
C ASP A 909 4.87 -6.99 24.49
N SER A 910 4.96 -5.66 24.49
CA SER A 910 4.76 -4.81 25.66
C SER A 910 3.31 -4.35 25.68
N ILE A 911 2.49 -4.96 26.55
CA ILE A 911 1.04 -4.76 26.60
C ILE A 911 0.71 -3.84 27.78
N VAL A 912 0.15 -2.68 27.47
CA VAL A 912 -0.20 -1.62 28.41
C VAL A 912 -1.71 -1.60 28.64
N ASN A 913 -2.13 -1.28 29.86
CA ASN A 913 -3.54 -1.18 30.29
C ASN A 913 -4.33 -2.50 30.30
N PHE A 914 -3.67 -3.66 30.29
CA PHE A 914 -4.37 -4.95 30.34
C PHE A 914 -5.16 -5.14 31.64
N GLU A 915 -6.48 -5.34 31.51
CA GLU A 915 -7.45 -5.45 32.59
C GLU A 915 -7.90 -6.91 32.85
N SER A 916 -8.04 -7.25 34.12
CA SER A 916 -8.36 -8.62 34.57
C SER A 916 -9.87 -8.83 34.74
N GLY A 917 -10.35 -10.01 34.33
CA GLY A 917 -11.78 -10.35 34.39
C GLY A 917 -12.24 -10.90 35.74
N ASP A 918 -12.36 -10.07 36.79
CA ASP A 918 -13.06 -10.50 38.03
C ASP A 918 -14.60 -10.42 37.84
N ALA A 919 -15.36 -11.22 38.60
CA ALA A 919 -16.82 -11.30 38.60
C ALA A 919 -17.57 -9.99 38.91
N THR A 920 -16.85 -8.91 39.21
CA THR A 920 -17.39 -7.55 39.40
C THR A 920 -16.99 -6.57 38.31
N ASN A 921 -16.03 -6.91 37.44
CA ASN A 921 -15.58 -6.06 36.36
C ASN A 921 -16.52 -6.17 35.17
N THR A 922 -16.76 -5.05 34.49
CA THR A 922 -17.69 -4.95 33.36
C THR A 922 -16.99 -4.93 32.00
N GLY A 923 -15.68 -4.66 31.96
CA GLY A 923 -14.78 -4.87 30.83
C GLY A 923 -13.55 -5.69 31.24
N TYR A 924 -12.95 -6.46 30.33
CA TYR A 924 -11.69 -7.20 30.54
C TYR A 924 -11.05 -7.61 29.22
N ASP A 925 -9.71 -7.63 29.19
CA ASP A 925 -8.96 -7.95 27.98
C ASP A 925 -8.68 -9.44 27.82
N ILE A 926 -8.48 -9.88 26.57
CA ILE A 926 -8.35 -11.29 26.22
C ILE A 926 -7.00 -11.54 25.53
N LEU A 927 -6.30 -12.59 25.97
CA LEU A 927 -5.21 -13.21 25.22
C LEU A 927 -5.77 -14.41 24.44
N ASP A 928 -5.85 -14.29 23.12
CA ASP A 928 -6.41 -15.33 22.25
C ASP A 928 -5.31 -16.25 21.68
N PHE A 929 -5.34 -17.52 22.08
CA PHE A 929 -4.46 -18.59 21.59
C PHE A 929 -5.22 -19.65 20.77
N THR A 930 -6.47 -19.37 20.39
CA THR A 930 -7.40 -20.31 19.74
C THR A 930 -6.80 -20.95 18.48
N SER A 931 -6.06 -20.18 17.68
CA SER A 931 -5.42 -20.65 16.44
C SER A 931 -4.34 -21.71 16.69
N LEU A 932 -3.54 -21.54 17.74
CA LEU A 932 -2.51 -22.49 18.17
C LEU A 932 -3.11 -23.76 18.77
N LEU A 933 -4.24 -23.63 19.47
CA LEU A 933 -4.89 -24.73 20.18
C LEU A 933 -5.93 -25.47 19.33
N GLY A 934 -6.16 -25.07 18.08
CA GLY A 934 -7.11 -25.72 17.15
C GLY A 934 -8.59 -25.48 17.51
N GLY A 935 -8.93 -24.34 18.10
CA GLY A 935 -10.25 -23.96 18.67
C GLY A 935 -10.23 -23.72 20.19
N ALA A 936 -11.41 -23.61 20.83
CA ALA A 936 -11.59 -23.21 22.24
C ALA A 936 -10.56 -23.79 23.25
N SER A 937 -9.94 -22.88 24.00
CA SER A 937 -9.01 -23.19 25.10
C SER A 937 -9.74 -23.48 26.42
N ASN A 938 -9.07 -24.19 27.34
CA ASN A 938 -9.50 -24.31 28.73
C ASN A 938 -8.45 -23.68 29.66
N PHE A 939 -8.78 -22.55 30.28
CA PHE A 939 -7.93 -21.97 31.31
C PHE A 939 -7.80 -22.93 32.52
N ALA A 940 -6.57 -23.05 33.05
CA ALA A 940 -6.21 -23.97 34.14
C ALA A 940 -6.46 -25.45 33.84
N GLY A 941 -6.53 -25.83 32.56
CA GLY A 941 -6.66 -27.21 32.12
C GLY A 941 -5.47 -28.10 32.49
N GLY A 942 -4.30 -27.53 32.80
CA GLY A 942 -3.05 -28.28 32.99
C GLY A 942 -2.52 -28.78 31.64
N VAL A 943 -1.21 -28.66 31.41
CA VAL A 943 -0.53 -29.01 30.15
C VAL A 943 -0.81 -30.46 29.67
N VAL A 944 -1.22 -31.35 30.58
CA VAL A 944 -1.40 -32.80 30.33
C VAL A 944 -2.86 -33.23 30.06
N ASP A 945 -3.86 -32.39 30.31
CA ASP A 945 -5.28 -32.80 30.29
C ASP A 945 -6.09 -32.31 29.05
N ASN A 946 -5.40 -31.84 27.99
CA ASN A 946 -5.88 -31.48 26.63
C ASN A 946 -6.33 -30.01 26.42
N ARG A 947 -5.64 -29.27 25.54
CA ARG A 947 -6.05 -27.96 24.98
C ARG A 947 -6.26 -26.88 26.03
N GLY A 948 -5.26 -26.73 26.92
CA GLY A 948 -5.31 -25.81 28.05
C GLY A 948 -4.21 -24.76 28.04
N ILE A 949 -4.46 -23.69 28.80
CA ILE A 949 -3.50 -22.63 29.11
C ILE A 949 -3.11 -22.77 30.58
N GLU A 950 -1.80 -22.82 30.85
CA GLU A 950 -1.23 -22.93 32.20
C GLU A 950 -0.28 -21.75 32.45
N ILE A 951 -0.36 -21.17 33.64
CA ILE A 951 0.53 -20.11 34.09
C ILE A 951 1.38 -20.65 35.23
N ASP A 952 2.69 -20.46 35.14
CA ASP A 952 3.64 -20.87 36.16
C ASP A 952 4.60 -19.73 36.52
N THR A 953 5.06 -19.70 37.76
CA THR A 953 6.11 -18.78 38.19
C THR A 953 7.44 -19.51 38.17
N TYR A 954 8.44 -18.94 37.51
CA TYR A 954 9.75 -19.58 37.37
C TYR A 954 10.38 -19.93 38.73
N ALA A 955 10.61 -21.22 38.94
CA ALA A 955 11.50 -21.73 39.97
C ALA A 955 12.54 -22.67 39.37
N GLY A 956 13.83 -22.35 39.57
CA GLY A 956 14.93 -23.13 38.97
C GLY A 956 15.00 -24.60 39.41
N ALA A 957 14.24 -25.02 40.42
CA ALA A 957 14.14 -26.42 40.83
C ALA A 957 13.29 -27.26 39.86
N ASP A 958 12.42 -26.64 39.07
CA ASP A 958 11.46 -27.33 38.20
C ASP A 958 12.05 -27.69 36.83
N TYR A 959 13.16 -27.04 36.47
CA TYR A 959 13.86 -27.23 35.21
C TYR A 959 15.16 -27.99 35.48
N ALA A 960 15.24 -29.26 35.05
CA ALA A 960 16.22 -30.27 35.47
C ALA A 960 17.67 -30.03 35.00
N ARG A 961 18.16 -28.78 35.03
CA ARG A 961 19.50 -28.37 34.57
C ARG A 961 20.09 -27.27 35.45
N ASP A 962 21.26 -27.55 36.03
CA ASP A 962 22.03 -26.57 36.84
C ASP A 962 22.39 -25.33 35.99
N GLY A 963 22.05 -24.14 36.49
CA GLY A 963 22.43 -22.86 35.86
C GLY A 963 21.43 -22.29 34.85
N VAL A 964 20.25 -22.89 34.72
CA VAL A 964 19.10 -22.23 34.07
C VAL A 964 18.59 -21.13 34.99
N ASN A 965 18.24 -19.99 34.40
CA ASN A 965 17.46 -18.91 35.00
C ASN A 965 16.34 -18.52 34.03
N TRP A 966 15.41 -17.65 34.44
CA TRP A 966 14.30 -17.25 33.56
C TRP A 966 14.80 -16.65 32.24
N VAL A 967 15.80 -15.77 32.29
CA VAL A 967 16.40 -15.11 31.11
C VAL A 967 16.88 -16.11 30.05
N ASN A 968 17.57 -17.18 30.45
CA ASN A 968 18.10 -18.19 29.52
C ASN A 968 17.23 -19.44 29.34
N LEU A 969 16.03 -19.47 29.95
CA LEU A 969 15.03 -20.52 29.75
C LEU A 969 14.65 -20.60 28.26
N ASN A 970 14.68 -21.80 27.70
CA ASN A 970 14.40 -22.09 26.30
C ASN A 970 13.53 -23.36 26.17
N ALA A 971 13.09 -23.64 24.94
CA ALA A 971 12.24 -24.77 24.61
C ALA A 971 12.76 -26.14 25.11
N ALA A 972 14.08 -26.39 25.03
CA ALA A 972 14.64 -27.68 25.46
C ALA A 972 14.59 -27.86 26.98
N ASP A 973 14.71 -26.77 27.75
CA ASP A 973 14.58 -26.82 29.21
C ASP A 973 13.14 -27.08 29.64
N VAL A 974 12.17 -26.52 28.91
CA VAL A 974 10.74 -26.78 29.12
C VAL A 974 10.38 -28.20 28.69
N ALA A 975 10.84 -28.68 27.53
CA ALA A 975 10.62 -30.05 27.08
C ALA A 975 11.10 -31.07 28.13
N ALA A 976 12.30 -30.87 28.68
CA ALA A 976 12.87 -31.73 29.73
C ALA A 976 12.04 -31.79 31.03
N ARG A 977 11.26 -30.74 31.34
CA ARG A 977 10.32 -30.74 32.49
C ARG A 977 9.17 -31.73 32.28
N PHE A 978 8.76 -31.97 31.04
CA PHE A 978 7.60 -32.78 30.69
C PHE A 978 7.94 -34.20 30.18
N GLU A 979 9.23 -34.53 29.93
CA GLU A 979 9.71 -35.85 29.44
C GLU A 979 9.24 -37.09 30.24
N ASP A 980 8.79 -36.92 31.50
CA ASP A 980 8.34 -38.01 32.39
C ASP A 980 6.84 -37.91 32.81
N GLN A 981 6.06 -37.01 32.18
CA GLN A 981 4.62 -36.85 32.43
C GLN A 981 3.85 -37.88 31.59
N ALA A 982 2.85 -38.56 32.18
CA ALA A 982 2.28 -39.81 31.62
C ALA A 982 1.68 -39.67 30.21
N SER A 983 2.00 -40.61 29.30
CA SER A 983 1.38 -40.84 27.99
C SER A 983 -0.12 -40.52 27.98
N THR A 984 -0.46 -39.38 27.37
CA THR A 984 -1.85 -38.99 27.13
C THR A 984 -2.44 -39.88 26.04
N THR A 985 -3.71 -40.29 26.18
CA THR A 985 -4.35 -41.18 25.19
C THR A 985 -4.77 -40.44 23.91
N VAL A 986 -4.69 -39.11 23.91
CA VAL A 986 -5.10 -38.19 22.85
C VAL A 986 -3.94 -37.25 22.54
N ALA A 987 -3.89 -36.69 21.32
CA ALA A 987 -2.96 -35.61 21.04
C ALA A 987 -3.30 -34.40 21.92
N THR A 988 -2.30 -33.64 22.34
CA THR A 988 -2.46 -32.46 23.19
C THR A 988 -1.75 -31.28 22.55
N ASP A 989 -2.43 -30.14 22.50
CA ASP A 989 -1.85 -28.82 22.22
C ASP A 989 -2.10 -27.96 23.46
N SER A 990 -1.15 -27.17 23.93
CA SER A 990 -1.29 -26.36 25.16
C SER A 990 -0.32 -25.18 25.15
N VAL A 991 -0.68 -24.12 25.86
CA VAL A 991 0.21 -22.95 26.07
C VAL A 991 0.64 -22.90 27.54
N LEU A 992 1.94 -22.73 27.75
CA LEU A 992 2.53 -22.50 29.07
C LEU A 992 3.11 -21.08 29.13
N LEU A 993 2.58 -20.25 30.02
CA LEU A 993 3.12 -18.93 30.35
C LEU A 993 4.01 -19.05 31.58
N VAL A 994 5.32 -18.81 31.43
CA VAL A 994 6.27 -18.84 32.54
C VAL A 994 6.64 -17.43 32.96
N GLN A 995 6.10 -16.98 34.08
CA GLN A 995 6.39 -15.68 34.68
C GLN A 995 7.83 -15.62 35.24
N ASP A 996 8.50 -14.48 35.12
CA ASP A 996 9.72 -14.21 35.86
C ASP A 996 9.43 -14.15 37.38
N GLY A 997 10.23 -14.88 38.17
CA GLY A 997 10.10 -14.93 39.63
C GLY A 997 10.44 -13.62 40.34
N GLY A 998 10.89 -12.60 39.60
CA GLY A 998 11.17 -11.24 40.06
C GLY A 998 9.95 -10.33 40.21
N ALA A 999 8.75 -10.79 39.81
CA ALA A 999 7.51 -9.99 39.78
C ALA A 999 7.56 -8.79 38.81
N THR A 1000 8.32 -8.91 37.71
CA THR A 1000 8.51 -7.89 36.68
C THR A 1000 7.39 -7.79 35.64
N GLY A 1001 6.33 -8.61 35.75
CA GLY A 1001 5.28 -8.64 34.74
C GLY A 1001 5.63 -9.34 33.42
N GLN A 1002 6.80 -9.99 33.35
CA GLN A 1002 7.26 -10.67 32.14
C GLN A 1002 6.93 -12.16 32.14
N TYR A 1003 6.37 -12.66 31.03
CA TYR A 1003 5.95 -14.05 30.84
C TYR A 1003 6.53 -14.59 29.54
N LYS A 1004 7.28 -15.70 29.60
CA LYS A 1004 7.66 -16.44 28.38
C LYS A 1004 6.53 -17.38 27.99
N ALA A 1005 6.01 -17.23 26.77
CA ALA A 1005 4.95 -18.08 26.24
C ALA A 1005 5.55 -19.25 25.47
N PHE A 1006 5.18 -20.48 25.82
CA PHE A 1006 5.59 -21.68 25.10
C PHE A 1006 4.37 -22.42 24.56
N HIS A 1007 4.43 -22.85 23.31
CA HIS A 1007 3.48 -23.79 22.74
C HIS A 1007 4.02 -25.22 22.88
N LEU A 1008 3.21 -26.10 23.46
CA LEU A 1008 3.53 -27.50 23.71
C LEU A 1008 2.55 -28.38 22.94
N SER A 1009 3.08 -29.23 22.06
CA SER A 1009 2.28 -30.21 21.32
C SER A 1009 2.78 -31.63 21.57
N SER A 1010 1.88 -32.62 21.59
CA SER A 1010 2.24 -34.04 21.72
C SER A 1010 1.29 -34.91 20.92
N SER A 1011 1.85 -35.94 20.28
CA SER A 1011 1.06 -36.93 19.55
C SER A 1011 0.39 -37.92 20.51
N ALA A 1012 -0.75 -38.49 20.10
CA ALA A 1012 -1.48 -39.44 20.93
C ALA A 1012 -0.61 -40.64 21.33
N ASN A 1013 -0.55 -40.95 22.63
CA ASN A 1013 0.29 -41.99 23.25
C ASN A 1013 1.80 -41.72 23.17
N SER A 1014 2.20 -40.45 23.12
CA SER A 1014 3.59 -40.00 23.25
C SER A 1014 3.85 -39.53 24.68
N ASP A 1015 5.05 -39.84 25.18
CA ASP A 1015 5.61 -39.24 26.41
C ASP A 1015 6.49 -38.00 26.06
N ASP A 1016 6.78 -37.78 24.77
CA ASP A 1016 7.58 -36.65 24.28
C ASP A 1016 6.67 -35.49 23.87
N PHE A 1017 6.99 -34.28 24.33
CA PHE A 1017 6.41 -33.01 23.89
C PHE A 1017 7.34 -32.31 22.90
N ASP A 1018 6.77 -31.80 21.80
CA ASP A 1018 7.41 -30.81 20.96
C ASP A 1018 7.09 -29.42 21.53
N VAL A 1019 8.13 -28.64 21.83
CA VAL A 1019 8.01 -27.36 22.54
C VAL A 1019 8.62 -26.26 21.69
N ASN A 1020 7.86 -25.20 21.48
CA ASN A 1020 8.29 -23.99 20.79
C ASN A 1020 8.14 -22.78 21.71
N LEU A 1021 9.17 -21.94 21.80
CA LEU A 1021 9.05 -20.63 22.42
C LEU A 1021 8.28 -19.75 21.43
N LEU A 1022 7.15 -19.18 21.85
CA LEU A 1022 6.38 -18.24 21.07
C LEU A 1022 7.02 -16.85 21.16
N GLY A 1023 7.24 -16.34 22.37
CA GLY A 1023 7.81 -15.01 22.62
C GLY A 1023 7.75 -14.60 24.10
N ILE A 1024 7.91 -13.31 24.38
CA ILE A 1024 7.80 -12.72 25.74
C ILE A 1024 6.63 -11.73 25.78
N LEU A 1025 5.64 -11.97 26.63
CA LEU A 1025 4.61 -10.98 26.98
C LEU A 1025 5.12 -10.16 28.17
N ASP A 1026 5.12 -8.84 28.05
CA ASP A 1026 5.56 -7.91 29.09
C ASP A 1026 4.42 -6.94 29.43
N PHE A 1027 3.89 -7.04 30.64
CA PHE A 1027 2.81 -6.18 31.12
C PHE A 1027 3.31 -5.01 31.98
N GLY A 1028 4.64 -4.86 32.12
CA GLY A 1028 5.27 -3.88 33.04
C GLY A 1028 5.17 -4.27 34.51
N GLU A 1029 4.06 -4.91 34.91
CA GLU A 1029 3.84 -5.41 36.26
C GLU A 1029 3.16 -6.78 36.31
N THR A 1030 3.17 -7.39 37.50
CA THR A 1030 2.63 -8.74 37.67
C THR A 1030 1.12 -8.77 37.48
N GLN A 1031 0.69 -9.47 36.42
CA GLN A 1031 -0.72 -9.64 36.12
C GLN A 1031 -1.37 -10.80 36.84
N THR A 1032 -2.61 -10.56 37.26
CA THR A 1032 -3.53 -11.58 37.74
C THR A 1032 -4.47 -11.94 36.59
N PHE A 1033 -4.39 -13.17 36.11
CA PHE A 1033 -5.27 -13.63 35.04
C PHE A 1033 -6.41 -14.49 35.58
N ASP A 1034 -7.60 -14.28 35.02
CA ASP A 1034 -8.77 -15.12 35.20
C ASP A 1034 -9.08 -15.93 33.94
N ALA A 1035 -9.99 -16.91 34.07
CA ALA A 1035 -10.38 -17.76 32.94
C ALA A 1035 -11.01 -16.98 31.78
N ALA A 1036 -11.57 -15.80 32.05
CA ALA A 1036 -12.19 -14.94 31.06
C ALA A 1036 -11.14 -14.21 30.20
N ASN A 1037 -9.90 -14.05 30.68
CA ASN A 1037 -8.82 -13.38 29.96
C ASN A 1037 -8.18 -14.25 28.86
N PHE A 1038 -8.75 -15.41 28.53
CA PHE A 1038 -8.18 -16.33 27.54
C PHE A 1038 -9.23 -16.90 26.59
N ALA A 1039 -8.87 -16.98 25.31
CA ALA A 1039 -9.64 -17.64 24.25
C ALA A 1039 -8.87 -18.80 23.61
#